data_AF-A0A2V6S0G1-F1
#
_entry.id   AF-A0A2V6S0G1-F1
#
_cell.length_a   1.000
_cell.length_b   1.000
_cell.length_c   1.000
_cell.angle_alpha   90.00
_cell.angle_beta   90.00
_cell.angle_gamma   90.00
#
_symmetry.space_group_name_H-M   'P 1'
#
loop_
_entity.id
_entity.type
_entity.pdbx_description
1 polymer ?
#
loop_
_entity_poly.entity_id
_entity_poly.type
_entity_poly.pdbx_seq_one_letter_code
_entity_poly.pdbx_strand_id
1 'polypeptide(L)'
;MSRRRTIWLAVLVLLVLLGGAFLWALPELIRRQAVTRIPSITGRAVGIGDIDLNLFTGRLVIKNFRLAERDPREAFVEFERLEARWSWPSLLGAHIRLKDVRLVAPTVQLARTSPTEFNFSDLLGLIPPADPKAKPSRWKFTMERLGLVLGNIVLRDDAVSPPAKWRIQGLTIEAGDLTTRAGQPAGRLAIQSKVGDSPFELSSNEIRLAPGAVSLGLSIKDFDLTQILPYVPPTAPAGPYAGRLGFNLRISFERGNEGVTRAVVTGDAGLDALQLIRRDGPAPFMTVPRLRVKIKEADLLSRLIVISAVEIEGLQAQALRDKNGVIDLVQAFTGQAAPPVKPGARAPAAPPPAPAKPAATSPVVEAQPGPAFKFLLERLALTKGTASFVDESVSPRTTLTLADLSLTLESLAWPAVGPARVTAGMKLPGGGRLEITNGALIPQPLDFTWTMKMRDAPIEPYQAYIPVPGRFSGRYNGDSKNRVAVKDGKTIVTSTGTSWAEKFEARWPDAQRPSLSIERMELAGIDLDWPKRAAVVKAGFRKLAAEIERGKDGSLDISKLFGGPAQPAADAAAAPPPPATTPPPAGASKPKGLLETMSLQVGEVHLEDGSIRFIDRTTEPAFSEDLSKMDLLVTGLGNKPEQRAKLVFTSVVGGEGALDIRGDIGAVGAPLYLDLVGEIRDLKLPVVNPYSDQMTAWLIQRGNLKYKFNLKVENDQVVAMNEVLVEKLRVTKSSRPDDEAKKRLGLPLGLIVALIKDGNGNIVVNVPVAGSLKDPRFDWSETIWSAVRNVLKNVLASPFRLIGSLFSSEEKMEEPKVNPVTFAAGSAVLAPAAGQQLLRVADFMRQTPYVSLTLNPVVAPADLDTLKAEAVAAKVQQFAKERSISEQVMAIRGYFAVRLPSEKLPPTPDDQLKLLRDREPVPEPKVKELVEARLAATRERIVKTEGIQEKRLPVGETKRATTGEGRVEFAIGEHEAD
;
A
#
# COMPACT_ATOMS: atom_id res chain seq x y z
N MET A 1 -63.46 -103.29 39.30
CA MET A 1 -62.22 -102.49 39.47
C MET A 1 -61.94 -102.32 40.95
N SER A 2 -60.70 -102.51 41.41
CA SER A 2 -60.35 -102.49 42.84
C SER A 2 -60.53 -101.08 43.45
N ARG A 3 -60.94 -101.01 44.72
CA ARG A 3 -61.18 -99.76 45.49
C ARG A 3 -60.02 -98.75 45.39
N ARG A 4 -58.79 -99.22 45.16
CA ARG A 4 -57.61 -98.38 44.86
C ARG A 4 -57.72 -97.62 43.53
N ARG A 5 -58.24 -98.20 42.45
CA ARG A 5 -58.39 -97.53 41.15
C ARG A 5 -59.41 -96.39 41.20
N THR A 6 -60.52 -96.54 41.93
CA THR A 6 -61.53 -95.48 42.10
C THR A 6 -61.00 -94.32 42.94
N ILE A 7 -60.19 -94.59 43.96
CA ILE A 7 -59.49 -93.57 44.75
C ILE A 7 -58.46 -92.85 43.86
N TRP A 8 -57.65 -93.57 43.07
CA TRP A 8 -56.72 -92.95 42.13
C TRP A 8 -57.42 -92.12 41.05
N LEU A 9 -58.60 -92.53 40.57
CA LEU A 9 -59.38 -91.80 39.59
C LEU A 9 -60.04 -90.55 40.20
N ALA A 10 -60.57 -90.64 41.43
CA ALA A 10 -61.07 -89.49 42.18
C ALA A 10 -59.95 -88.50 42.54
N VAL A 11 -58.77 -88.98 42.91
CA VAL A 11 -57.57 -88.15 43.14
C VAL A 11 -57.10 -87.51 41.84
N LEU A 12 -57.13 -88.22 40.71
CA LEU A 12 -56.82 -87.65 39.40
C LEU A 12 -57.83 -86.57 38.99
N VAL A 13 -59.13 -86.82 39.14
CA VAL A 13 -60.18 -85.83 38.86
C VAL A 13 -60.04 -84.62 39.80
N LEU A 14 -59.77 -84.84 41.09
CA LEU A 14 -59.50 -83.77 42.05
C LEU A 14 -58.24 -82.99 41.69
N LEU A 15 -57.16 -83.65 41.25
CA LEU A 15 -55.93 -82.99 40.79
C LEU A 15 -56.13 -82.22 39.48
N VAL A 16 -56.98 -82.71 38.58
CA VAL A 16 -57.35 -82.01 37.33
C VAL A 16 -58.25 -80.81 37.64
N LEU A 17 -59.20 -80.94 38.57
CA LEU A 17 -60.06 -79.84 39.02
C LEU A 17 -59.26 -78.78 39.81
N LEU A 18 -58.40 -79.20 40.76
CA LEU A 18 -57.50 -78.31 41.49
C LEU A 18 -56.47 -77.67 40.57
N GLY A 19 -55.93 -78.44 39.62
CA GLY A 19 -55.03 -77.95 38.59
C GLY A 19 -55.72 -76.95 37.67
N GLY A 20 -56.95 -77.23 37.22
CA GLY A 20 -57.76 -76.34 36.39
C GLY A 20 -58.15 -75.05 37.11
N ALA A 21 -58.60 -75.14 38.37
CA ALA A 21 -58.90 -73.98 39.21
C ALA A 21 -57.65 -73.16 39.53
N PHE A 22 -56.51 -73.81 39.78
CA PHE A 22 -55.23 -73.15 39.95
C PHE A 22 -54.81 -72.42 38.67
N LEU A 23 -54.88 -73.07 37.51
CA LEU A 23 -54.58 -72.45 36.21
C LEU A 23 -55.49 -71.27 35.89
N TRP A 24 -56.76 -71.32 36.30
CA TRP A 24 -57.71 -70.22 36.16
C TRP A 24 -57.40 -69.04 37.10
N ALA A 25 -57.04 -69.32 38.36
CA ALA A 25 -56.68 -68.29 39.34
C ALA A 25 -55.24 -67.75 39.17
N LEU A 26 -54.39 -68.46 38.44
CA LEU A 26 -52.98 -68.18 38.26
C LEU A 26 -52.69 -66.76 37.73
N PRO A 27 -53.40 -66.22 36.71
CA PRO A 27 -53.10 -64.88 36.20
C PRO A 27 -53.37 -63.77 37.23
N GLU A 28 -54.45 -63.86 38.01
CA GLU A 28 -54.77 -62.91 39.08
C GLU A 28 -53.81 -63.07 40.28
N LEU A 29 -53.39 -64.30 40.60
CA LEU A 29 -52.34 -64.56 41.60
C LEU A 29 -51.01 -63.92 41.18
N ILE A 30 -50.60 -64.08 39.91
CA ILE A 30 -49.39 -63.46 39.35
C ILE A 30 -49.52 -61.94 39.41
N ARG A 31 -50.67 -61.37 39.04
CA ARG A 31 -50.94 -59.93 39.10
C ARG A 31 -50.77 -59.39 40.51
N ARG A 32 -51.42 -60.00 41.51
CA ARG A 32 -51.30 -59.58 42.92
C ARG A 32 -49.86 -59.68 43.43
N GLN A 33 -49.19 -60.81 43.16
CA GLN A 33 -47.80 -61.01 43.56
C GLN A 33 -46.87 -59.99 42.89
N ALA A 34 -47.06 -59.68 41.61
CA ALA A 34 -46.29 -58.67 40.91
C ALA A 34 -46.48 -57.28 41.52
N VAL A 35 -47.72 -56.88 41.83
CA VAL A 35 -48.04 -55.58 42.45
C VAL A 35 -47.48 -55.46 43.88
N THR A 36 -47.33 -56.57 44.61
CA THR A 36 -46.72 -56.55 45.95
C THR A 36 -45.19 -56.65 45.92
N ARG A 37 -44.62 -57.50 45.05
CA ARG A 37 -43.18 -57.81 45.05
C ARG A 37 -42.35 -56.79 44.28
N ILE A 38 -42.83 -56.27 43.15
CA ILE A 38 -42.05 -55.32 42.34
C ILE A 38 -41.73 -54.05 43.16
N PRO A 39 -42.66 -53.44 43.92
CA PRO A 39 -42.32 -52.29 44.77
C PRO A 39 -41.34 -52.64 45.88
N SER A 40 -41.40 -53.85 46.45
CA SER A 40 -40.45 -54.28 47.49
C SER A 40 -39.01 -54.43 46.98
N ILE A 41 -38.83 -54.71 45.68
CA ILE A 41 -37.53 -54.89 45.04
C ILE A 41 -37.02 -53.58 44.45
N THR A 42 -37.91 -52.82 43.80
CA THR A 42 -37.54 -51.62 43.01
C THR A 42 -37.69 -50.31 43.78
N GLY A 43 -38.39 -50.30 44.91
CA GLY A 43 -38.73 -49.09 45.65
C GLY A 43 -39.78 -48.21 44.96
N ARG A 44 -40.42 -48.66 43.88
CA ARG A 44 -41.36 -47.87 43.06
C ARG A 44 -42.73 -48.50 43.01
N ALA A 45 -43.78 -47.67 43.06
CA ALA A 45 -45.15 -48.16 42.94
C ALA A 45 -45.39 -48.76 41.53
N VAL A 46 -46.06 -49.91 41.46
CA VAL A 46 -46.43 -50.56 40.20
C VAL A 46 -47.94 -50.77 40.12
N GLY A 47 -48.51 -50.54 38.94
CA GLY A 47 -49.89 -50.83 38.60
C GLY A 47 -49.95 -51.76 37.40
N ILE A 48 -50.80 -52.78 37.47
CA ILE A 48 -51.07 -53.71 36.36
C ILE A 48 -52.58 -53.84 36.22
N GLY A 49 -53.12 -53.51 35.04
CA GLY A 49 -54.54 -53.61 34.76
C GLY A 49 -55.01 -55.07 34.74
N ASP A 50 -54.44 -55.87 33.83
CA ASP A 50 -54.87 -57.25 33.55
C ASP A 50 -53.68 -58.11 33.10
N ILE A 51 -53.70 -59.41 33.44
CA ILE A 51 -52.72 -60.41 32.97
C ILE A 51 -53.50 -61.61 32.44
N ASP A 52 -53.22 -62.00 31.20
CA ASP A 52 -53.72 -63.22 30.56
C ASP A 52 -52.54 -64.16 30.32
N LEU A 53 -52.61 -65.37 30.88
CA LEU A 53 -51.56 -66.38 30.77
C LEU A 53 -52.15 -67.71 30.33
N ASN A 54 -51.77 -68.17 29.15
CA ASN A 54 -52.08 -69.49 28.66
C ASN A 54 -50.82 -70.35 28.63
N LEU A 55 -50.67 -71.22 29.63
CA LEU A 55 -49.53 -72.12 29.76
C LEU A 55 -49.48 -73.20 28.66
N PHE A 56 -50.61 -73.60 28.05
CA PHE A 56 -50.60 -74.61 26.99
C PHE A 56 -50.07 -74.05 25.67
N THR A 57 -50.47 -72.82 25.32
CA THR A 57 -49.99 -72.14 24.11
C THR A 57 -48.70 -71.35 24.33
N GLY A 58 -48.24 -71.22 25.58
CA GLY A 58 -47.09 -70.40 25.95
C GLY A 58 -47.30 -68.91 25.67
N ARG A 59 -48.54 -68.41 25.85
CA ARG A 59 -48.93 -67.01 25.57
C ARG A 59 -49.10 -66.25 26.87
N LEU A 60 -48.45 -65.10 26.99
CA LEU A 60 -48.60 -64.13 28.08
C LEU A 60 -49.01 -62.78 27.49
N VAL A 61 -50.04 -62.14 28.05
CA VAL A 61 -50.44 -60.77 27.73
C VAL A 61 -50.57 -59.98 29.02
N ILE A 62 -49.88 -58.84 29.10
CA ILE A 62 -49.99 -57.88 30.21
C ILE A 62 -50.60 -56.60 29.65
N LYS A 63 -51.67 -56.08 30.26
CA LYS A 63 -52.35 -54.85 29.83
C LYS A 63 -52.25 -53.76 30.89
N ASN A 64 -52.13 -52.51 30.43
CA ASN A 64 -52.09 -51.29 31.25
C ASN A 64 -51.08 -51.40 32.40
N PHE A 65 -49.82 -51.61 32.06
CA PHE A 65 -48.73 -51.62 33.03
C PHE A 65 -48.24 -50.19 33.26
N ARG A 66 -48.00 -49.83 34.52
CA ARG A 66 -47.39 -48.55 34.90
C ARG A 66 -46.46 -48.75 36.09
N LEU A 67 -45.22 -48.31 35.96
CA LEU A 67 -44.23 -48.22 37.02
C LEU A 67 -43.99 -46.73 37.29
N ALA A 68 -44.25 -46.29 38.52
CA ALA A 68 -44.07 -44.90 38.93
C ALA A 68 -42.59 -44.52 39.03
N GLU A 69 -42.30 -43.22 38.93
CA GLU A 69 -41.03 -42.66 39.34
C GLU A 69 -40.98 -42.53 40.89
N ARG A 70 -39.83 -42.11 41.45
CA ARG A 70 -39.73 -41.75 42.88
C ARG A 70 -40.77 -40.72 43.31
N ASP A 71 -41.14 -39.79 42.42
CA ASP A 71 -42.36 -38.99 42.56
C ASP A 71 -43.56 -39.81 42.05
N PRO A 72 -44.53 -40.18 42.90
CA PRO A 72 -45.67 -41.01 42.52
C PRO A 72 -46.60 -40.39 41.46
N ARG A 73 -46.46 -39.09 41.16
CA ARG A 73 -47.25 -38.41 40.12
C ARG A 73 -46.76 -38.71 38.71
N GLU A 74 -45.48 -39.02 38.54
CA GLU A 74 -44.84 -39.28 37.25
C GLU A 74 -44.68 -40.79 37.00
N ALA A 75 -44.84 -41.23 35.75
CA ALA A 75 -44.60 -42.61 35.35
C ALA A 75 -43.18 -42.75 34.80
N PHE A 76 -42.40 -43.69 35.34
CA PHE A 76 -41.08 -44.05 34.81
C PHE A 76 -41.21 -44.86 33.51
N VAL A 77 -42.04 -45.91 33.54
CA VAL A 77 -42.36 -46.76 32.38
C VAL A 77 -43.84 -47.12 32.42
N GLU A 78 -44.54 -46.92 31.30
CA GLU A 78 -45.91 -47.40 31.13
C GLU A 78 -46.13 -47.99 29.74
N PHE A 79 -47.07 -48.92 29.58
CA PHE A 79 -47.46 -49.47 28.28
C PHE A 79 -48.89 -50.01 28.29
N GLU A 80 -49.56 -49.91 27.16
CA GLU A 80 -50.93 -50.40 26.99
C GLU A 80 -50.99 -51.93 26.98
N ARG A 81 -50.07 -52.57 26.24
CA ARG A 81 -50.10 -54.03 26.04
C ARG A 81 -48.70 -54.60 25.74
N LEU A 82 -48.31 -55.63 26.49
CA LEU A 82 -47.18 -56.51 26.17
C LEU A 82 -47.72 -57.91 25.89
N GLU A 83 -47.46 -58.46 24.72
CA GLU A 83 -47.79 -59.84 24.34
C GLU A 83 -46.51 -60.63 24.07
N ALA A 84 -46.34 -61.78 24.69
CA ALA A 84 -45.18 -62.66 24.49
C ALA A 84 -45.65 -64.10 24.24
N ARG A 85 -45.03 -64.77 23.27
CA ARG A 85 -45.28 -66.17 22.91
C ARG A 85 -43.97 -66.94 22.85
N TRP A 86 -43.86 -68.01 23.64
CA TRP A 86 -42.69 -68.90 23.65
C TRP A 86 -43.03 -70.33 23.26
N SER A 87 -42.02 -71.09 22.83
CA SER A 87 -42.15 -72.48 22.41
C SER A 87 -41.73 -73.44 23.52
N TRP A 88 -42.68 -74.15 24.14
CA TRP A 88 -42.36 -75.14 25.17
C TRP A 88 -41.45 -76.30 24.71
N PRO A 89 -41.66 -76.91 23.52
CA PRO A 89 -40.83 -78.03 23.09
C PRO A 89 -39.35 -77.69 22.90
N SER A 90 -39.01 -76.43 22.63
CA SER A 90 -37.62 -76.04 22.38
C SER A 90 -36.79 -75.94 23.66
N LEU A 91 -37.44 -75.73 24.81
CA LEU A 91 -36.76 -75.64 26.10
C LEU A 91 -36.12 -76.99 26.51
N LEU A 92 -36.69 -78.12 26.08
CA LEU A 92 -36.14 -79.46 26.30
C LEU A 92 -34.76 -79.65 25.64
N GLY A 93 -34.49 -78.90 24.56
CA GLY A 93 -33.22 -78.93 23.83
C GLY A 93 -32.25 -77.80 24.20
N ALA A 94 -32.39 -77.18 25.38
CA ALA A 94 -31.64 -75.99 25.78
C ALA A 94 -31.74 -74.82 24.76
N HIS A 95 -32.91 -74.66 24.12
CA HIS A 95 -33.17 -73.61 23.13
C HIS A 95 -34.37 -72.74 23.55
N ILE A 96 -34.08 -71.49 23.91
CA ILE A 96 -35.11 -70.48 24.16
C ILE A 96 -35.58 -69.94 22.79
N ARG A 97 -36.80 -70.30 22.39
CA ARG A 97 -37.41 -69.85 21.12
C ARG A 97 -38.65 -69.01 21.40
N LEU A 98 -38.53 -67.71 21.15
CA LEU A 98 -39.60 -66.72 21.23
C LEU A 98 -40.21 -66.55 19.84
N LYS A 99 -41.50 -66.87 19.71
CA LYS A 99 -42.23 -66.79 18.43
C LYS A 99 -42.70 -65.37 18.13
N ASP A 100 -43.15 -64.66 19.16
CA ASP A 100 -43.72 -63.32 19.00
C ASP A 100 -43.59 -62.56 20.32
N VAL A 101 -42.99 -61.37 20.29
CA VAL A 101 -42.96 -60.44 21.41
C VAL A 101 -43.41 -59.08 20.88
N ARG A 102 -44.55 -58.57 21.34
CA ARG A 102 -45.12 -57.30 20.88
C ARG A 102 -45.40 -56.36 22.05
N LEU A 103 -44.87 -55.15 21.99
CA LEU A 103 -45.09 -54.08 22.95
C LEU A 103 -45.80 -52.91 22.27
N VAL A 104 -46.94 -52.49 22.80
CA VAL A 104 -47.80 -51.45 22.21
C VAL A 104 -47.83 -50.22 23.11
N ALA A 105 -47.59 -49.06 22.49
CA ALA A 105 -47.60 -47.74 23.10
C ALA A 105 -46.79 -47.63 24.41
N PRO A 106 -45.51 -48.07 24.45
CA PRO A 106 -44.69 -47.87 25.65
C PRO A 106 -44.25 -46.41 25.78
N THR A 107 -44.44 -45.80 26.95
CA THR A 107 -43.89 -44.49 27.30
C THR A 107 -42.82 -44.64 28.37
N VAL A 108 -41.62 -44.10 28.12
CA VAL A 108 -40.47 -44.15 29.05
C VAL A 108 -39.98 -42.74 29.36
N GLN A 109 -39.85 -42.41 30.64
CA GLN A 109 -39.32 -41.14 31.11
C GLN A 109 -37.94 -41.35 31.75
N LEU A 110 -36.92 -40.75 31.13
CA LEU A 110 -35.54 -40.81 31.58
C LEU A 110 -35.10 -39.42 32.03
N ALA A 111 -34.32 -39.34 33.10
CA ALA A 111 -33.68 -38.11 33.53
C ALA A 111 -32.21 -38.38 33.88
N ARG A 112 -31.30 -37.61 33.29
CA ARG A 112 -29.88 -37.60 33.68
C ARG A 112 -29.68 -36.48 34.69
N THR A 113 -29.32 -36.85 35.92
CA THR A 113 -29.22 -35.92 37.05
C THR A 113 -27.80 -35.45 37.32
N SER A 114 -26.79 -36.21 36.89
CA SER A 114 -25.37 -35.86 36.98
C SER A 114 -24.60 -36.49 35.81
N PRO A 115 -23.28 -36.22 35.63
CA PRO A 115 -22.53 -36.75 34.51
C PRO A 115 -22.62 -38.28 34.33
N THR A 116 -22.81 -39.04 35.41
CA THR A 116 -22.85 -40.51 35.42
C THR A 116 -24.14 -41.11 35.99
N GLU A 117 -25.04 -40.31 36.55
CA GLU A 117 -26.24 -40.80 37.20
C GLU A 117 -27.51 -40.46 36.42
N PHE A 118 -28.44 -41.42 36.44
CA PHE A 118 -29.77 -41.31 35.87
C PHE A 118 -30.81 -41.60 36.95
N ASN A 119 -32.05 -41.20 36.71
CA ASN A 119 -33.20 -41.54 37.55
C ASN A 119 -33.38 -43.05 37.75
N PHE A 120 -32.80 -43.91 36.91
CA PHE A 120 -32.86 -45.37 37.01
C PHE A 120 -31.55 -46.06 37.44
N SER A 121 -30.50 -45.30 37.81
CA SER A 121 -29.21 -45.88 38.23
C SER A 121 -29.35 -46.80 39.47
N ASP A 122 -30.33 -46.54 40.33
CA ASP A 122 -30.69 -47.40 41.46
C ASP A 122 -31.20 -48.78 41.02
N LEU A 123 -31.97 -48.84 39.93
CA LEU A 123 -32.46 -50.09 39.35
C LEU A 123 -31.32 -50.91 38.72
N LEU A 124 -30.31 -50.25 38.15
CA LEU A 124 -29.13 -50.93 37.60
C LEU A 124 -28.30 -51.62 38.69
N GLY A 125 -28.23 -51.03 39.89
CA GLY A 125 -27.52 -51.61 41.03
C GLY A 125 -28.09 -52.94 41.52
N LEU A 126 -29.32 -53.29 41.14
CA LEU A 126 -29.95 -54.58 41.45
C LEU A 126 -29.42 -55.73 40.57
N ILE A 127 -28.72 -55.42 39.47
CA ILE A 127 -28.18 -56.42 38.54
C ILE A 127 -26.72 -56.70 38.92
N PRO A 128 -26.36 -57.94 39.30
CA PRO A 128 -24.97 -58.29 39.61
C PRO A 128 -24.08 -58.20 38.36
N PRO A 129 -22.81 -57.74 38.48
CA PRO A 129 -21.89 -57.66 37.35
C PRO A 129 -21.58 -59.05 36.79
N ALA A 130 -21.47 -59.16 35.46
CA ALA A 130 -21.16 -60.42 34.78
C ALA A 130 -19.71 -60.86 35.04
N ASP A 131 -19.48 -62.15 35.34
CA ASP A 131 -18.15 -62.73 35.51
C ASP A 131 -17.47 -62.95 34.14
N PRO A 132 -16.35 -62.25 33.84
CA PRO A 132 -15.63 -62.38 32.57
C PRO A 132 -15.07 -63.78 32.30
N LYS A 133 -14.96 -64.63 33.32
CA LYS A 133 -14.43 -65.99 33.22
C LYS A 133 -15.53 -67.05 33.09
N ALA A 134 -16.80 -66.67 33.08
CA ALA A 134 -17.90 -67.61 32.92
C ALA A 134 -17.88 -68.29 31.55
N LYS A 135 -18.04 -69.62 31.52
CA LYS A 135 -18.12 -70.39 30.27
C LYS A 135 -19.36 -69.98 29.45
N PRO A 136 -19.30 -69.96 28.10
CA PRO A 136 -20.44 -69.63 27.26
C PRO A 136 -21.64 -70.52 27.59
N SER A 137 -22.82 -69.90 27.73
CA SER A 137 -24.03 -70.65 28.00
C SER A 137 -24.30 -71.69 26.92
N ARG A 138 -24.64 -72.92 27.34
CA ARG A 138 -25.13 -73.95 26.42
C ARG A 138 -26.47 -73.59 25.78
N TRP A 139 -27.20 -72.63 26.36
CA TRP A 139 -28.50 -72.22 25.88
C TRP A 139 -28.39 -71.44 24.57
N LYS A 140 -29.13 -71.88 23.55
CA LYS A 140 -29.31 -71.14 22.30
C LYS A 140 -30.56 -70.27 22.39
N PHE A 141 -30.60 -69.20 21.62
CA PHE A 141 -31.67 -68.22 21.59
C PHE A 141 -32.13 -67.97 20.16
N THR A 142 -33.44 -67.91 19.93
CA THR A 142 -34.06 -67.46 18.68
C THR A 142 -35.26 -66.58 18.99
N MET A 143 -35.29 -65.40 18.39
CA MET A 143 -36.43 -64.47 18.35
C MET A 143 -36.96 -64.41 16.92
N GLU A 144 -38.14 -64.97 16.66
CA GLU A 144 -38.74 -64.96 15.32
C GLU A 144 -39.34 -63.60 14.97
N ARG A 145 -40.07 -62.99 15.91
CA ARG A 145 -40.70 -61.67 15.73
C ARG A 145 -40.65 -60.87 17.02
N LEU A 146 -40.12 -59.66 16.91
CA LEU A 146 -40.14 -58.63 17.95
C LEU A 146 -40.78 -57.38 17.33
N GLY A 147 -41.87 -56.89 17.93
CA GLY A 147 -42.58 -55.69 17.52
C GLY A 147 -42.68 -54.69 18.68
N LEU A 148 -42.32 -53.45 18.45
CA LEU A 148 -42.66 -52.31 19.30
C LEU A 148 -43.39 -51.31 18.41
N VAL A 149 -44.56 -50.82 18.82
CA VAL A 149 -45.37 -49.91 17.98
C VAL A 149 -45.83 -48.72 18.82
N LEU A 150 -45.70 -47.51 18.26
CA LEU A 150 -46.10 -46.23 18.88
C LEU A 150 -45.40 -45.92 20.22
N GLY A 151 -44.13 -46.29 20.38
CA GLY A 151 -43.37 -45.97 21.59
C GLY A 151 -42.97 -44.50 21.71
N ASN A 152 -42.90 -43.99 22.93
CA ASN A 152 -42.47 -42.64 23.25
C ASN A 152 -41.39 -42.66 24.33
N ILE A 153 -40.30 -41.93 24.12
CA ILE A 153 -39.22 -41.77 25.10
C ILE A 153 -39.01 -40.27 25.32
N VAL A 154 -39.04 -39.84 26.58
CA VAL A 154 -38.70 -38.47 26.96
C VAL A 154 -37.45 -38.53 27.84
N LEU A 155 -36.35 -37.93 27.39
CA LEU A 155 -35.12 -37.81 28.17
C LEU A 155 -34.90 -36.36 28.58
N ARG A 156 -34.84 -36.09 29.88
CA ARG A 156 -34.42 -34.81 30.45
C ARG A 156 -32.96 -34.90 30.87
N ASP A 157 -32.10 -34.04 30.33
CA ASP A 157 -30.69 -33.97 30.71
C ASP A 157 -30.47 -32.72 31.57
N ASP A 158 -30.48 -32.91 32.88
CA ASP A 158 -30.23 -31.86 33.87
C ASP A 158 -28.71 -31.67 34.13
N ALA A 159 -27.85 -32.50 33.52
CA ALA A 159 -26.40 -32.41 33.65
C ALA A 159 -25.76 -31.35 32.71
N VAL A 160 -26.55 -30.79 31.79
CA VAL A 160 -26.15 -29.69 30.90
C VAL A 160 -26.87 -28.39 31.28
N SER A 161 -26.27 -27.24 30.95
CA SER A 161 -26.83 -25.92 31.23
C SER A 161 -26.92 -25.09 29.94
N PRO A 162 -28.13 -24.69 29.50
CA PRO A 162 -29.43 -24.95 30.11
C PRO A 162 -29.83 -26.44 30.01
N PRO A 163 -30.72 -26.96 30.90
CA PRO A 163 -31.19 -28.35 30.82
C PRO A 163 -31.78 -28.69 29.46
N ALA A 164 -31.39 -29.83 28.89
CA ALA A 164 -31.86 -30.25 27.58
C ALA A 164 -33.02 -31.25 27.70
N LYS A 165 -33.98 -31.21 26.77
CA LYS A 165 -35.10 -32.17 26.72
C LYS A 165 -35.19 -32.82 25.35
N TRP A 166 -35.00 -34.13 25.31
CA TRP A 166 -35.11 -34.96 24.13
C TRP A 166 -36.45 -35.69 24.10
N ARG A 167 -37.08 -35.73 22.94
CA ARG A 167 -38.32 -36.48 22.72
C ARG A 167 -38.12 -37.42 21.53
N ILE A 168 -38.33 -38.72 21.75
CA ILE A 168 -38.37 -39.73 20.68
C ILE A 168 -39.82 -40.19 20.59
N GLN A 169 -40.48 -39.90 19.48
CA GLN A 169 -41.92 -40.12 19.31
C GLN A 169 -42.19 -41.15 18.23
N GLY A 170 -43.28 -41.91 18.39
CA GLY A 170 -43.72 -42.89 17.38
C GLY A 170 -42.71 -44.01 17.11
N LEU A 171 -41.87 -44.35 18.10
CA LEU A 171 -40.87 -45.40 18.00
C LEU A 171 -41.54 -46.71 17.60
N THR A 172 -41.17 -47.21 16.44
CA THR A 172 -41.61 -48.50 15.91
C THR A 172 -40.37 -49.35 15.69
N ILE A 173 -40.32 -50.54 16.29
CA ILE A 173 -39.22 -51.51 16.14
C ILE A 173 -39.81 -52.79 15.59
N GLU A 174 -39.30 -53.26 14.47
CA GLU A 174 -39.61 -54.57 13.91
C GLU A 174 -38.33 -55.36 13.74
N ALA A 175 -38.16 -56.44 14.49
CA ALA A 175 -37.04 -57.35 14.32
C ALA A 175 -37.52 -58.77 14.05
N GLY A 176 -36.78 -59.50 13.22
CA GLY A 176 -37.15 -60.85 12.84
C GLY A 176 -35.95 -61.78 12.70
N ASP A 177 -36.18 -63.05 13.03
CA ASP A 177 -35.25 -64.17 12.83
C ASP A 177 -33.86 -64.00 13.49
N LEU A 178 -33.79 -63.32 14.63
CA LEU A 178 -32.54 -63.12 15.38
C LEU A 178 -32.17 -64.40 16.15
N THR A 179 -31.01 -65.00 15.86
CA THR A 179 -30.60 -66.26 16.50
C THR A 179 -29.10 -66.38 16.81
N THR A 180 -28.78 -67.02 17.93
CA THR A 180 -27.40 -67.39 18.33
C THR A 180 -26.98 -68.78 17.83
N ARG A 181 -27.77 -69.40 16.95
CA ARG A 181 -27.42 -70.65 16.26
C ARG A 181 -26.56 -70.33 15.04
N ALA A 182 -25.42 -71.00 14.93
CA ALA A 182 -24.53 -70.84 13.78
C ALA A 182 -25.18 -71.37 12.48
N GLY A 183 -24.81 -70.77 11.35
CA GLY A 183 -25.22 -71.21 10.01
C GLY A 183 -26.69 -70.94 9.64
N GLN A 184 -27.39 -70.10 10.40
CA GLN A 184 -28.76 -69.67 10.06
C GLN A 184 -28.74 -68.43 9.14
N PRO A 185 -29.82 -68.17 8.38
CA PRO A 185 -29.99 -66.93 7.63
C PRO A 185 -29.85 -65.69 8.53
N ALA A 186 -29.47 -64.56 7.93
CA ALA A 186 -29.37 -63.32 8.67
C ALA A 186 -30.76 -62.80 9.06
N GLY A 187 -30.86 -62.28 10.28
CA GLY A 187 -32.07 -61.63 10.78
C GLY A 187 -32.19 -60.19 10.29
N ARG A 188 -33.37 -59.61 10.51
CA ARG A 188 -33.73 -58.25 10.12
C ARG A 188 -34.09 -57.37 11.32
N LEU A 189 -33.91 -56.08 11.16
CA LEU A 189 -34.27 -55.03 12.12
C LEU A 189 -34.66 -53.77 11.34
N ALA A 190 -35.81 -53.19 11.67
CA ALA A 190 -36.23 -51.88 11.23
C ALA A 190 -36.68 -51.07 12.45
N ILE A 191 -36.18 -49.84 12.57
CA ILE A 191 -36.52 -48.88 13.60
C ILE A 191 -36.92 -47.60 12.90
N GLN A 192 -38.09 -47.07 13.23
CA GLN A 192 -38.58 -45.79 12.74
C GLN A 192 -39.02 -44.95 13.93
N SER A 193 -38.61 -43.69 13.99
CA SER A 193 -39.02 -42.76 15.03
C SER A 193 -38.87 -41.32 14.59
N LYS A 194 -39.37 -40.38 15.40
CA LYS A 194 -39.03 -38.96 15.28
C LYS A 194 -38.20 -38.54 16.49
N VAL A 195 -36.98 -38.04 16.27
CA VAL A 195 -36.11 -37.48 17.32
C VAL A 195 -36.28 -35.96 17.29
N GLY A 196 -36.91 -35.41 18.33
CA GLY A 196 -37.53 -34.09 18.26
C GLY A 196 -38.66 -34.12 17.22
N ASP A 197 -38.51 -33.32 16.17
CA ASP A 197 -39.40 -33.31 15.00
C ASP A 197 -38.79 -34.02 13.77
N SER A 198 -37.57 -34.52 13.91
CA SER A 198 -36.73 -35.02 12.82
C SER A 198 -36.95 -36.52 12.59
N PRO A 199 -37.34 -36.96 11.38
CA PRO A 199 -37.46 -38.38 11.07
C PRO A 199 -36.12 -39.12 11.22
N PHE A 200 -36.13 -40.22 11.96
CA PHE A 200 -35.00 -41.12 12.16
C PHE A 200 -35.39 -42.53 11.71
N GLU A 201 -34.54 -43.14 10.89
CA GLU A 201 -34.70 -44.50 10.41
C GLU A 201 -33.41 -45.29 10.64
N LEU A 202 -33.53 -46.51 11.16
CA LEU A 202 -32.44 -47.48 11.22
C LEU A 202 -32.95 -48.79 10.64
N SER A 203 -32.22 -49.39 9.70
CA SER A 203 -32.60 -50.66 9.08
C SER A 203 -31.42 -51.60 8.90
N SER A 204 -31.67 -52.90 8.95
CA SER A 204 -30.69 -53.95 8.69
C SER A 204 -31.40 -55.22 8.24
N ASN A 205 -30.86 -55.88 7.22
CA ASN A 205 -31.29 -57.21 6.79
C ASN A 205 -30.20 -58.26 6.99
N GLU A 206 -29.12 -57.90 7.67
CA GLU A 206 -27.88 -58.68 7.74
C GLU A 206 -27.39 -58.86 9.18
N ILE A 207 -28.30 -59.13 10.13
CA ILE A 207 -27.92 -59.35 11.54
C ILE A 207 -27.60 -60.82 11.78
N ARG A 208 -26.35 -61.13 12.12
CA ARG A 208 -25.90 -62.44 12.58
C ARG A 208 -25.31 -62.32 13.99
N LEU A 209 -25.78 -63.15 14.92
CA LEU A 209 -25.28 -63.14 16.31
C LEU A 209 -24.13 -64.13 16.54
N ALA A 210 -23.95 -65.12 15.66
CA ALA A 210 -22.92 -66.16 15.77
C ALA A 210 -22.45 -66.69 14.39
N PRO A 211 -21.27 -66.29 13.88
CA PRO A 211 -20.41 -65.21 14.39
C PRO A 211 -21.09 -63.83 14.24
N GLY A 212 -20.62 -62.85 15.00
CA GLY A 212 -21.23 -61.52 15.04
C GLY A 212 -20.99 -60.76 13.74
N ALA A 213 -22.03 -60.46 12.98
CA ALA A 213 -21.96 -59.58 11.81
C ALA A 213 -23.24 -58.74 11.72
N VAL A 214 -23.10 -57.46 11.40
CA VAL A 214 -24.23 -56.55 11.26
C VAL A 214 -23.92 -55.42 10.27
N SER A 215 -24.89 -55.13 9.40
CA SER A 215 -24.86 -53.99 8.47
C SER A 215 -26.07 -53.10 8.74
N LEU A 216 -25.86 -51.93 9.35
CA LEU A 216 -26.89 -50.99 9.75
C LEU A 216 -26.93 -49.82 8.76
N GLY A 217 -28.08 -49.54 8.16
CA GLY A 217 -28.37 -48.27 7.50
C GLY A 217 -29.04 -47.32 8.48
N LEU A 218 -28.48 -46.13 8.69
CA LEU A 218 -28.98 -45.08 9.58
C LEU A 218 -29.27 -43.83 8.75
N SER A 219 -30.46 -43.24 8.90
CA SER A 219 -30.84 -41.99 8.26
C SER A 219 -31.48 -41.03 9.26
N ILE A 220 -31.10 -39.76 9.20
CA ILE A 220 -31.82 -38.66 9.84
C ILE A 220 -32.05 -37.55 8.83
N LYS A 221 -33.21 -36.91 8.87
CA LYS A 221 -33.55 -35.77 7.99
C LYS A 221 -33.90 -34.55 8.81
N ASP A 222 -33.42 -33.38 8.36
CA ASP A 222 -33.76 -32.06 8.89
C ASP A 222 -33.58 -31.90 10.41
N PHE A 223 -32.55 -32.51 10.99
CA PHE A 223 -32.26 -32.40 12.41
C PHE A 223 -31.82 -30.98 12.79
N ASP A 224 -32.60 -30.32 13.65
CA ASP A 224 -32.31 -28.97 14.13
C ASP A 224 -31.09 -28.96 15.07
N LEU A 225 -29.99 -28.35 14.62
CA LEU A 225 -28.77 -28.23 15.39
C LEU A 225 -28.91 -27.35 16.64
N THR A 226 -29.94 -26.52 16.76
CA THR A 226 -30.17 -25.73 17.99
C THR A 226 -30.45 -26.63 19.20
N GLN A 227 -30.93 -27.86 18.99
CA GLN A 227 -31.18 -28.84 20.06
C GLN A 227 -29.92 -29.37 20.72
N ILE A 228 -28.76 -29.32 20.04
CA ILE A 228 -27.47 -29.74 20.60
C ILE A 228 -26.68 -28.61 21.25
N LEU A 229 -27.17 -27.36 21.22
CA LEU A 229 -26.50 -26.20 21.81
C LEU A 229 -26.10 -26.40 23.29
N PRO A 230 -26.93 -26.99 24.17
CA PRO A 230 -26.55 -27.25 25.57
C PRO A 230 -25.32 -28.17 25.74
N TYR A 231 -24.96 -28.90 24.69
CA TYR A 231 -23.82 -29.84 24.67
C TYR A 231 -22.55 -29.23 24.08
N VAL A 232 -22.61 -27.99 23.56
CA VAL A 232 -21.43 -27.27 23.09
C VAL A 232 -20.62 -26.81 24.30
N PRO A 233 -19.32 -27.14 24.41
CA PRO A 233 -18.51 -26.74 25.55
C PRO A 233 -18.50 -25.21 25.73
N PRO A 234 -18.52 -24.68 26.97
CA PRO A 234 -18.41 -23.24 27.22
C PRO A 234 -17.11 -22.64 26.66
N THR A 235 -16.07 -23.45 26.46
CA THR A 235 -14.79 -23.02 25.89
C THR A 235 -14.81 -22.91 24.36
N ALA A 236 -15.88 -23.33 23.69
CA ALA A 236 -16.00 -23.21 22.25
C ALA A 236 -16.11 -21.72 21.84
N PRO A 237 -15.28 -21.24 20.91
CA PRO A 237 -15.26 -19.82 20.50
C PRO A 237 -16.50 -19.41 19.69
N ALA A 238 -17.17 -20.39 19.08
CA ALA A 238 -18.39 -20.20 18.31
C ALA A 238 -19.33 -21.40 18.48
N GLY A 239 -20.63 -21.16 18.34
CA GLY A 239 -21.66 -22.20 18.36
C GLY A 239 -22.62 -22.06 17.18
N PRO A 240 -23.31 -23.15 16.79
CA PRO A 240 -24.35 -23.11 15.77
C PRO A 240 -25.58 -22.37 16.30
N TYR A 241 -25.92 -21.23 15.72
CA TYR A 241 -27.15 -20.52 16.03
C TYR A 241 -28.36 -21.08 15.28
N ALA A 242 -28.13 -21.60 14.08
CA ALA A 242 -29.12 -22.27 13.26
C ALA A 242 -28.44 -23.30 12.35
N GLY A 243 -29.19 -24.31 11.91
CA GLY A 243 -28.75 -25.27 10.90
C GLY A 243 -29.55 -26.57 10.94
N ARG A 244 -29.71 -27.21 9.78
CA ARG A 244 -30.40 -28.50 9.63
C ARG A 244 -29.44 -29.57 9.18
N LEU A 245 -29.21 -30.57 10.03
CA LEU A 245 -28.36 -31.73 9.76
C LEU A 245 -29.18 -32.88 9.17
N GLY A 246 -28.69 -33.45 8.08
CA GLY A 246 -29.16 -34.74 7.57
C GLY A 246 -27.98 -35.66 7.37
N PHE A 247 -28.19 -36.97 7.52
CA PHE A 247 -27.17 -37.95 7.15
C PHE A 247 -27.82 -39.25 6.70
N ASN A 248 -27.11 -39.98 5.84
CA ASN A 248 -27.41 -41.34 5.43
C ASN A 248 -26.13 -42.16 5.56
N LEU A 249 -26.03 -42.97 6.60
CA LEU A 249 -24.83 -43.72 6.94
C LEU A 249 -25.10 -45.23 6.86
N ARG A 250 -24.11 -45.99 6.38
CA ARG A 250 -24.08 -47.45 6.45
C ARG A 250 -22.90 -47.86 7.32
N ILE A 251 -23.19 -48.56 8.42
CA ILE A 251 -22.22 -49.05 9.39
C ILE A 251 -22.14 -50.57 9.24
N SER A 252 -20.98 -51.08 8.86
CA SER A 252 -20.71 -52.52 8.73
C SER A 252 -19.73 -52.97 9.79
N PHE A 253 -20.14 -53.95 10.60
CA PHE A 253 -19.35 -54.55 11.66
C PHE A 253 -19.32 -56.07 11.50
N GLU A 254 -18.13 -56.66 11.50
CA GLU A 254 -17.95 -58.11 11.43
C GLU A 254 -16.91 -58.55 12.46
N ARG A 255 -17.23 -59.63 13.17
CA ARG A 255 -16.40 -60.25 14.20
C ARG A 255 -16.10 -61.69 13.82
N GLY A 256 -14.84 -61.98 13.56
CA GLY A 256 -14.31 -63.33 13.41
C GLY A 256 -14.04 -64.02 14.75
N ASN A 257 -13.36 -65.16 14.70
CA ASN A 257 -13.03 -65.95 15.90
C ASN A 257 -11.96 -65.28 16.78
N GLU A 258 -11.03 -64.54 16.18
CA GLU A 258 -9.89 -63.91 16.87
C GLU A 258 -10.13 -62.42 17.22
N GLY A 259 -11.25 -61.83 16.80
CA GLY A 259 -11.53 -60.42 17.05
C GLY A 259 -12.43 -59.78 16.00
N VAL A 260 -12.48 -58.45 16.01
CA VAL A 260 -13.20 -57.64 15.01
C VAL A 260 -12.39 -57.63 13.72
N THR A 261 -12.98 -58.08 12.62
CA THR A 261 -12.34 -58.17 11.30
C THR A 261 -12.77 -57.03 10.37
N ARG A 262 -13.92 -56.40 10.64
CA ARG A 262 -14.40 -55.23 9.87
C ARG A 262 -15.15 -54.27 10.78
N ALA A 263 -14.85 -52.97 10.67
CA ALA A 263 -15.61 -51.90 11.32
C ALA A 263 -15.54 -50.64 10.45
N VAL A 264 -16.45 -50.53 9.49
CA VAL A 264 -16.42 -49.51 8.44
C VAL A 264 -17.72 -48.70 8.43
N VAL A 265 -17.59 -47.39 8.23
CA VAL A 265 -18.72 -46.47 8.01
C VAL A 265 -18.60 -45.84 6.62
N THR A 266 -19.72 -45.81 5.87
CA THR A 266 -19.82 -45.17 4.55
C THR A 266 -21.09 -44.33 4.48
N GLY A 267 -21.17 -43.34 3.60
CA GLY A 267 -22.42 -42.59 3.38
C GLY A 267 -22.21 -41.10 3.15
N ASP A 268 -23.24 -40.32 3.44
CA ASP A 268 -23.23 -38.87 3.28
C ASP A 268 -23.80 -38.16 4.50
N ALA A 269 -23.29 -36.96 4.74
CA ALA A 269 -23.81 -36.01 5.70
C ALA A 269 -24.00 -34.66 5.03
N GLY A 270 -25.05 -33.95 5.42
CA GLY A 270 -25.44 -32.70 4.84
C GLY A 270 -25.86 -31.71 5.92
N LEU A 271 -25.49 -30.45 5.73
CA LEU A 271 -25.89 -29.38 6.60
C LEU A 271 -26.42 -28.23 5.75
N ASP A 272 -27.66 -27.82 6.02
CA ASP A 272 -28.33 -26.73 5.34
C ASP A 272 -28.54 -25.54 6.28
N ALA A 273 -28.38 -24.31 5.75
CA ALA A 273 -28.56 -23.05 6.45
C ALA A 273 -27.80 -22.92 7.80
N LEU A 274 -26.54 -23.39 7.84
CA LEU A 274 -25.70 -23.22 9.03
C LEU A 274 -25.39 -21.74 9.25
N GLN A 275 -25.65 -21.26 10.46
CA GLN A 275 -25.21 -19.95 10.93
C GLN A 275 -24.38 -20.13 12.20
N LEU A 276 -23.16 -19.61 12.20
CA LEU A 276 -22.29 -19.61 13.36
C LEU A 276 -22.25 -18.20 13.95
N ILE A 277 -22.52 -18.12 15.25
CA ILE A 277 -22.42 -16.89 16.03
C ILE A 277 -21.29 -17.06 17.05
N ARG A 278 -20.52 -15.99 17.24
CA ARG A 278 -19.51 -15.93 18.31
C ARG A 278 -20.22 -15.73 19.64
N ARG A 279 -19.67 -16.26 20.72
CA ARG A 279 -20.29 -16.14 22.06
C ARG A 279 -20.63 -14.70 22.47
N ASP A 280 -19.85 -13.73 22.01
CA ASP A 280 -19.94 -12.31 22.42
C ASP A 280 -20.52 -11.39 21.33
N GLY A 281 -20.95 -11.97 20.18
CA GLY A 281 -21.39 -11.22 19.01
C GLY A 281 -22.90 -11.32 18.76
N PRO A 282 -23.60 -10.22 18.43
CA PRO A 282 -25.03 -10.25 18.15
C PRO A 282 -25.38 -10.79 16.74
N ALA A 283 -24.39 -10.99 15.86
CA ALA A 283 -24.59 -11.36 14.46
C ALA A 283 -23.76 -12.60 14.03
N PRO A 284 -24.25 -13.40 13.07
CA PRO A 284 -23.47 -14.48 12.46
C PRO A 284 -22.22 -13.97 11.77
N PHE A 285 -21.05 -14.52 12.13
CA PHE A 285 -19.78 -14.23 11.47
C PHE A 285 -19.50 -15.18 10.30
N MET A 286 -20.20 -16.31 10.27
CA MET A 286 -20.10 -17.30 9.20
C MET A 286 -21.48 -17.90 8.91
N THR A 287 -21.86 -17.89 7.63
CA THR A 287 -23.07 -18.55 7.12
C THR A 287 -22.70 -19.52 6.01
N VAL A 288 -23.19 -20.75 6.10
CA VAL A 288 -23.01 -21.80 5.09
C VAL A 288 -24.38 -22.30 4.65
N PRO A 289 -24.91 -21.80 3.52
CA PRO A 289 -26.21 -22.21 3.00
C PRO A 289 -26.32 -23.71 2.76
N ARG A 290 -25.27 -24.34 2.22
CA ARG A 290 -25.22 -25.78 2.01
C ARG A 290 -23.80 -26.31 2.14
N LEU A 291 -23.65 -27.35 2.96
CA LEU A 291 -22.46 -28.16 3.13
C LEU A 291 -22.84 -29.62 2.93
N ARG A 292 -22.15 -30.34 2.05
CA ARG A 292 -22.30 -31.79 1.85
C ARG A 292 -20.95 -32.47 2.02
N VAL A 293 -20.94 -33.61 2.70
CA VAL A 293 -19.76 -34.43 2.95
C VAL A 293 -20.09 -35.86 2.51
N LYS A 294 -19.32 -36.40 1.57
CA LYS A 294 -19.42 -37.78 1.10
C LYS A 294 -18.30 -38.60 1.71
N ILE A 295 -18.65 -39.51 2.60
CA ILE A 295 -17.74 -40.42 3.30
C ILE A 295 -17.63 -41.69 2.45
N LYS A 296 -16.49 -41.85 1.78
CA LYS A 296 -16.21 -43.04 0.97
C LYS A 296 -15.98 -44.25 1.86
N GLU A 297 -15.18 -44.07 2.90
CA GLU A 297 -14.85 -45.12 3.86
C GLU A 297 -14.27 -44.51 5.13
N ALA A 298 -14.79 -44.90 6.29
CA ALA A 298 -14.16 -44.64 7.58
C ALA A 298 -13.94 -45.98 8.29
N ASP A 299 -12.72 -46.50 8.19
CA ASP A 299 -12.30 -47.76 8.79
C ASP A 299 -11.73 -47.51 10.19
N LEU A 300 -12.47 -48.00 11.19
CA LEU A 300 -12.14 -47.83 12.60
C LEU A 300 -11.01 -48.77 13.05
N LEU A 301 -10.73 -49.85 12.30
CA LEU A 301 -9.64 -50.77 12.59
C LEU A 301 -8.29 -50.21 12.10
N SER A 302 -8.24 -49.79 10.83
CA SER A 302 -7.03 -49.16 10.26
C SER A 302 -6.86 -47.69 10.63
N ARG A 303 -7.89 -47.09 11.27
CA ARG A 303 -7.95 -45.66 11.65
C ARG A 303 -7.79 -44.73 10.44
N LEU A 304 -8.31 -45.13 9.29
CA LEU A 304 -8.27 -44.38 8.04
C LEU A 304 -9.66 -43.85 7.71
N ILE A 305 -9.75 -42.54 7.47
CA ILE A 305 -10.97 -41.87 7.03
C ILE A 305 -10.73 -41.30 5.63
N VAL A 306 -11.50 -41.78 4.66
CA VAL A 306 -11.50 -41.35 3.26
C VAL A 306 -12.80 -40.61 2.96
N ILE A 307 -12.67 -39.32 2.65
CA ILE A 307 -13.75 -38.43 2.27
C ILE A 307 -13.62 -38.19 0.76
N SER A 308 -14.60 -38.62 -0.02
CA SER A 308 -14.55 -38.45 -1.48
C SER A 308 -14.85 -37.02 -1.91
N ALA A 309 -15.77 -36.34 -1.22
CA ALA A 309 -16.14 -34.96 -1.53
C ALA A 309 -16.56 -34.17 -0.30
N VAL A 310 -16.11 -32.92 -0.21
CA VAL A 310 -16.67 -31.86 0.63
C VAL A 310 -17.13 -30.73 -0.27
N GLU A 311 -18.43 -30.49 -0.35
CA GLU A 311 -19.03 -29.49 -1.22
C GLU A 311 -19.63 -28.37 -0.36
N ILE A 312 -19.16 -27.14 -0.56
CA ILE A 312 -19.58 -25.93 0.15
C ILE A 312 -20.16 -24.96 -0.88
N GLU A 313 -21.43 -24.58 -0.74
CA GLU A 313 -22.09 -23.63 -1.62
C GLU A 313 -22.51 -22.38 -0.84
N GLY A 314 -22.06 -21.21 -1.30
CA GLY A 314 -22.50 -19.91 -0.81
C GLY A 314 -21.92 -19.48 0.53
N LEU A 315 -20.72 -19.95 0.91
CA LEU A 315 -20.04 -19.53 2.15
C LEU A 315 -19.99 -18.00 2.26
N GLN A 316 -20.46 -17.46 3.37
CA GLN A 316 -20.32 -16.05 3.72
C GLN A 316 -19.51 -15.97 5.00
N ALA A 317 -18.36 -15.30 4.97
CA ALA A 317 -17.49 -15.16 6.13
C ALA A 317 -17.11 -13.71 6.36
N GLN A 318 -17.08 -13.30 7.62
CA GLN A 318 -16.56 -12.01 8.04
C GLN A 318 -15.37 -12.20 8.96
N ALA A 319 -14.30 -11.46 8.67
CA ALA A 319 -13.10 -11.36 9.49
C ALA A 319 -12.90 -9.90 9.92
N LEU A 320 -12.54 -9.70 11.18
CA LEU A 320 -12.21 -8.41 11.78
C LEU A 320 -10.76 -8.45 12.26
N ARG A 321 -9.95 -7.50 11.80
CA ARG A 321 -8.66 -7.18 12.40
C ARG A 321 -8.81 -5.98 13.32
N ASP A 322 -8.55 -6.18 14.61
CA ASP A 322 -8.66 -5.12 15.61
C ASP A 322 -7.49 -4.11 15.52
N LYS A 323 -7.55 -3.06 16.33
CA LYS A 323 -6.49 -2.02 16.42
C LYS A 323 -5.13 -2.57 16.86
N ASN A 324 -5.08 -3.73 17.52
CA ASN A 324 -3.85 -4.39 17.94
C ASN A 324 -3.29 -5.31 16.85
N GLY A 325 -3.97 -5.40 15.71
CA GLY A 325 -3.59 -6.23 14.58
C GLY A 325 -4.01 -7.70 14.71
N VAL A 326 -4.81 -8.06 15.73
CA VAL A 326 -5.32 -9.42 15.96
C VAL A 326 -6.52 -9.67 15.06
N ILE A 327 -6.50 -10.81 14.35
CA ILE A 327 -7.60 -11.24 13.47
C ILE A 327 -8.50 -12.20 14.25
N ASP A 328 -9.77 -11.85 14.41
CA ASP A 328 -10.74 -12.58 15.22
C ASP A 328 -10.97 -14.04 14.76
N LEU A 329 -11.03 -14.30 13.45
CA LEU A 329 -11.14 -15.65 12.91
C LEU A 329 -9.92 -16.50 13.26
N VAL A 330 -8.71 -15.94 13.17
CA VAL A 330 -7.49 -16.69 13.49
C VAL A 330 -7.52 -17.09 14.97
N GLN A 331 -7.90 -16.16 15.85
CA GLN A 331 -8.05 -16.42 17.27
C GLN A 331 -9.09 -17.51 17.58
N ALA A 332 -10.23 -17.51 16.88
CA ALA A 332 -11.28 -18.50 17.04
C ALA A 332 -10.80 -19.92 16.67
N PHE A 333 -9.87 -20.08 15.72
CA PHE A 333 -9.39 -21.40 15.29
C PHE A 333 -8.06 -21.83 15.94
N THR A 334 -7.29 -20.92 16.55
CA THR A 334 -6.02 -21.25 17.24
C THR A 334 -6.17 -21.48 18.74
N GLY A 335 -7.34 -21.22 19.34
CA GLY A 335 -7.61 -21.47 20.76
C GLY A 335 -6.86 -20.54 21.72
N GLN A 336 -6.22 -19.47 21.21
CA GLN A 336 -5.61 -18.44 22.05
C GLN A 336 -6.71 -17.54 22.64
N ALA A 337 -7.01 -17.75 23.92
CA ALA A 337 -7.93 -16.88 24.67
C ALA A 337 -7.51 -15.41 24.52
N ALA A 338 -8.49 -14.52 24.31
CA ALA A 338 -8.25 -13.09 24.36
C ALA A 338 -7.63 -12.72 25.70
N PRO A 339 -6.67 -11.78 25.74
CA PRO A 339 -6.16 -11.28 27.01
C PRO A 339 -7.35 -10.81 27.85
N PRO A 340 -7.43 -11.18 29.15
CA PRO A 340 -8.59 -10.90 29.96
C PRO A 340 -8.81 -9.39 30.01
N VAL A 341 -9.93 -8.93 29.44
CA VAL A 341 -10.45 -7.59 29.71
C VAL A 341 -10.74 -7.54 31.20
N LYS A 342 -10.03 -6.67 31.94
CA LYS A 342 -10.31 -6.42 33.36
C LYS A 342 -11.77 -6.02 33.52
N PRO A 343 -12.62 -6.81 34.19
CA PRO A 343 -13.99 -6.40 34.47
C PRO A 343 -13.95 -5.44 35.66
N GLY A 344 -14.07 -4.15 35.37
CA GLY A 344 -14.49 -3.16 36.37
C GLY A 344 -16.00 -3.27 36.55
N ALA A 345 -16.45 -4.18 37.42
CA ALA A 345 -17.72 -4.09 38.15
C ALA A 345 -17.84 -5.27 39.12
N ARG A 346 -17.91 -4.94 40.40
CA ARG A 346 -18.06 -5.84 41.54
C ARG A 346 -19.41 -6.53 41.48
N ALA A 347 -19.43 -7.85 41.30
CA ALA A 347 -20.56 -8.71 41.68
C ALA A 347 -20.28 -9.31 43.08
N PRO A 348 -21.29 -9.48 43.95
CA PRO A 348 -21.09 -9.93 45.32
C PRO A 348 -20.59 -11.37 45.38
N ALA A 349 -19.57 -11.60 46.21
CA ALA A 349 -19.03 -12.92 46.49
C ALA A 349 -20.10 -13.82 47.13
N ALA A 350 -20.34 -14.99 46.52
CA ALA A 350 -21.03 -16.10 47.18
C ALA A 350 -20.10 -16.71 48.26
N PRO A 351 -20.66 -17.25 49.37
CA PRO A 351 -19.85 -17.83 50.44
C PRO A 351 -19.15 -19.12 49.97
N PRO A 352 -17.95 -19.42 50.51
CA PRO A 352 -17.22 -20.63 50.15
C PRO A 352 -17.97 -21.89 50.62
N PRO A 353 -18.04 -22.96 49.81
CA PRO A 353 -18.56 -24.24 50.27
C PRO A 353 -17.60 -24.90 51.26
N ALA A 354 -18.17 -25.53 52.27
CA ALA A 354 -17.48 -26.27 53.33
C ALA A 354 -16.66 -27.46 52.77
N PRO A 355 -15.58 -27.89 53.46
CA PRO A 355 -14.67 -28.91 52.96
C PRO A 355 -15.34 -30.30 52.95
N ALA A 356 -15.55 -30.85 51.76
CA ALA A 356 -15.94 -32.23 51.56
C ALA A 356 -14.72 -33.16 51.73
N LYS A 357 -14.93 -34.22 52.50
CA LYS A 357 -13.99 -35.30 52.82
C LYS A 357 -13.50 -36.02 51.55
N PRO A 358 -12.25 -36.51 51.47
CA PRO A 358 -11.72 -37.14 50.27
C PRO A 358 -12.42 -38.46 49.98
N ALA A 359 -13.18 -38.53 48.88
CA ALA A 359 -13.60 -39.80 48.31
C ALA A 359 -12.42 -40.42 47.55
N ALA A 360 -12.21 -41.71 47.78
CA ALA A 360 -11.10 -42.49 47.24
C ALA A 360 -10.98 -42.31 45.71
N THR A 361 -9.78 -41.95 45.28
CA THR A 361 -9.34 -41.95 43.89
C THR A 361 -9.49 -43.36 43.32
N SER A 362 -10.47 -43.55 42.45
CA SER A 362 -10.37 -44.59 41.43
C SER A 362 -9.16 -44.24 40.55
N PRO A 363 -8.30 -45.20 40.18
CA PRO A 363 -7.15 -44.92 39.36
C PRO A 363 -7.64 -44.40 38.01
N VAL A 364 -7.45 -43.10 37.78
CA VAL A 364 -7.42 -42.55 36.43
C VAL A 364 -6.21 -43.21 35.78
N VAL A 365 -6.46 -44.26 35.01
CA VAL A 365 -5.51 -44.71 34.00
C VAL A 365 -5.33 -43.51 33.09
N GLU A 366 -4.20 -42.83 33.26
CA GLU A 366 -3.71 -41.82 32.33
C GLU A 366 -3.63 -42.52 30.97
N ALA A 367 -4.65 -42.29 30.14
CA ALA A 367 -4.74 -42.89 28.83
C ALA A 367 -3.59 -42.33 28.00
N GLN A 368 -2.55 -43.13 27.80
CA GLN A 368 -1.53 -42.85 26.80
C GLN A 368 -2.24 -42.48 25.48
N PRO A 369 -1.88 -41.36 24.83
CA PRO A 369 -2.52 -40.95 23.59
C PRO A 369 -2.32 -42.06 22.56
N GLY A 370 -3.41 -42.74 22.21
CA GLY A 370 -3.38 -43.79 21.19
C GLY A 370 -2.96 -43.22 19.82
N PRO A 371 -2.51 -44.08 18.88
CA PRO A 371 -2.06 -43.63 17.57
C PRO A 371 -3.12 -42.82 16.80
N ALA A 372 -2.71 -41.70 16.18
CA ALA A 372 -3.60 -40.76 15.52
C ALA A 372 -4.31 -41.35 14.28
N PHE A 373 -5.51 -40.86 13.97
CA PHE A 373 -6.23 -41.19 12.74
C PHE A 373 -5.54 -40.61 11.49
N LYS A 374 -5.56 -41.36 10.39
CA LYS A 374 -5.14 -40.91 9.06
C LYS A 374 -6.37 -40.41 8.28
N PHE A 375 -6.22 -39.32 7.54
CA PHE A 375 -7.30 -38.71 6.76
C PHE A 375 -6.88 -38.57 5.30
N LEU A 376 -7.80 -38.86 4.38
CA LEU A 376 -7.66 -38.61 2.95
C LEU A 376 -8.91 -37.90 2.43
N LEU A 377 -8.74 -36.71 1.87
CA LEU A 377 -9.77 -35.93 1.21
C LEU A 377 -9.50 -35.92 -0.29
N GLU A 378 -10.31 -36.62 -1.06
CA GLU A 378 -10.14 -36.71 -2.52
C GLU A 378 -10.46 -35.36 -3.19
N ARG A 379 -11.53 -34.68 -2.75
CA ARG A 379 -11.92 -33.37 -3.27
C ARG A 379 -12.65 -32.51 -2.25
N LEU A 380 -12.30 -31.23 -2.19
CA LEU A 380 -13.10 -30.16 -1.58
C LEU A 380 -13.39 -29.11 -2.63
N ALA A 381 -14.64 -28.67 -2.71
CA ALA A 381 -15.10 -27.64 -3.63
C ALA A 381 -15.91 -26.58 -2.88
N LEU A 382 -15.49 -25.33 -2.98
CA LEU A 382 -16.23 -24.15 -2.56
C LEU A 382 -16.69 -23.39 -3.81
N THR A 383 -17.97 -23.03 -3.85
CA THR A 383 -18.56 -22.25 -4.94
C THR A 383 -19.39 -21.08 -4.42
N LYS A 384 -19.39 -19.97 -5.17
CA LYS A 384 -20.16 -18.73 -4.88
C LYS A 384 -19.90 -18.17 -3.47
N GLY A 385 -18.67 -18.30 -2.96
CA GLY A 385 -18.33 -17.77 -1.65
C GLY A 385 -18.18 -16.24 -1.66
N THR A 386 -18.38 -15.61 -0.50
CA THR A 386 -18.11 -14.20 -0.24
C THR A 386 -17.37 -14.07 1.07
N ALA A 387 -16.41 -13.15 1.13
CA ALA A 387 -15.65 -12.88 2.34
C ALA A 387 -15.47 -11.38 2.53
N SER A 388 -15.76 -10.86 3.72
CA SER A 388 -15.47 -9.47 4.07
C SER A 388 -14.39 -9.41 5.13
N PHE A 389 -13.34 -8.64 4.88
CA PHE A 389 -12.28 -8.35 5.83
C PHE A 389 -12.37 -6.89 6.26
N VAL A 390 -12.64 -6.67 7.55
CA VAL A 390 -12.73 -5.35 8.16
C VAL A 390 -11.45 -5.11 8.95
N ASP A 391 -10.69 -4.07 8.61
CA ASP A 391 -9.43 -3.73 9.26
C ASP A 391 -9.55 -2.39 10.00
N GLU A 392 -9.46 -2.46 11.33
CA GLU A 392 -9.49 -1.30 12.23
C GLU A 392 -8.08 -0.81 12.61
N SER A 393 -7.03 -1.52 12.18
CA SER A 393 -5.63 -1.13 12.40
C SER A 393 -5.17 -0.03 11.44
N VAL A 394 -5.92 0.19 10.36
CA VAL A 394 -5.68 1.25 9.38
C VAL A 394 -6.65 2.41 9.54
N SER A 395 -6.21 3.61 9.15
CA SER A 395 -7.01 4.84 9.18
C SER A 395 -7.11 5.45 7.78
N PRO A 396 -8.31 5.58 7.19
CA PRO A 396 -9.62 5.23 7.75
C PRO A 396 -9.85 3.72 7.87
N ARG A 397 -10.77 3.32 8.76
CA ARG A 397 -11.25 1.93 8.87
C ARG A 397 -11.65 1.43 7.49
N THR A 398 -11.07 0.30 7.08
CA THR A 398 -11.21 -0.21 5.72
C THR A 398 -11.94 -1.55 5.71
N THR A 399 -12.85 -1.74 4.75
CA THR A 399 -13.56 -3.01 4.53
C THR A 399 -13.29 -3.50 3.12
N LEU A 400 -12.66 -4.67 3.00
CA LEU A 400 -12.36 -5.33 1.74
C LEU A 400 -13.34 -6.49 1.55
N THR A 401 -14.12 -6.45 0.46
CA THR A 401 -15.08 -7.53 0.15
C THR A 401 -14.62 -8.32 -1.07
N LEU A 402 -14.45 -9.62 -0.89
CA LEU A 402 -14.18 -10.60 -1.94
C LEU A 402 -15.50 -11.26 -2.34
N ALA A 403 -15.73 -11.36 -3.64
CA ALA A 403 -16.94 -11.97 -4.21
C ALA A 403 -16.58 -13.12 -5.17
N ASP A 404 -17.56 -13.97 -5.49
CA ASP A 404 -17.39 -15.13 -6.38
C ASP A 404 -16.19 -16.02 -6.01
N LEU A 405 -15.94 -16.20 -4.71
CA LEU A 405 -14.87 -17.06 -4.22
C LEU A 405 -15.17 -18.51 -4.64
N SER A 406 -14.21 -19.09 -5.34
CA SER A 406 -14.18 -20.49 -5.74
C SER A 406 -12.85 -21.10 -5.29
N LEU A 407 -12.90 -22.30 -4.75
CA LEU A 407 -11.73 -23.06 -4.32
C LEU A 407 -11.96 -24.53 -4.61
N THR A 408 -11.02 -25.18 -5.27
CA THR A 408 -10.96 -26.63 -5.41
C THR A 408 -9.65 -27.12 -4.82
N LEU A 409 -9.73 -28.07 -3.90
CA LEU A 409 -8.61 -28.75 -3.26
C LEU A 409 -8.74 -30.24 -3.54
N GLU A 410 -7.71 -30.88 -4.09
CA GLU A 410 -7.75 -32.31 -4.43
C GLU A 410 -6.63 -33.08 -3.73
N SER A 411 -6.95 -34.31 -3.30
CA SER A 411 -5.98 -35.28 -2.76
C SER A 411 -5.21 -34.78 -1.54
N LEU A 412 -5.89 -34.13 -0.59
CA LEU A 412 -5.29 -33.73 0.69
C LEU A 412 -5.23 -34.93 1.64
N ALA A 413 -4.03 -35.30 2.08
CA ALA A 413 -3.81 -36.37 3.05
C ALA A 413 -3.18 -35.86 4.35
N TRP A 414 -3.55 -36.48 5.47
CA TRP A 414 -2.96 -36.23 6.79
C TRP A 414 -2.60 -37.55 7.50
N PRO A 415 -1.33 -37.76 7.90
CA PRO A 415 -0.14 -36.95 7.59
C PRO A 415 0.10 -36.82 6.08
N ALA A 416 0.80 -35.76 5.67
CA ALA A 416 1.03 -35.48 4.25
C ALA A 416 1.89 -36.58 3.59
N VAL A 417 1.38 -37.19 2.52
CA VAL A 417 2.11 -38.19 1.69
C VAL A 417 2.45 -37.67 0.29
N GLY A 418 1.97 -36.49 -0.07
CA GLY A 418 2.18 -35.83 -1.36
C GLY A 418 1.51 -34.46 -1.40
N PRO A 419 1.72 -33.68 -2.47
CA PRO A 419 1.13 -32.36 -2.61
C PRO A 419 -0.37 -32.46 -2.97
N ALA A 420 -1.21 -31.73 -2.24
CA ALA A 420 -2.59 -31.52 -2.60
C ALA A 420 -2.68 -30.46 -3.72
N ARG A 421 -3.56 -30.68 -4.72
CA ARG A 421 -3.73 -29.70 -5.80
C ARG A 421 -4.69 -28.61 -5.38
N VAL A 422 -4.36 -27.35 -5.65
CA VAL A 422 -5.17 -26.18 -5.30
C VAL A 422 -5.46 -25.34 -6.55
N THR A 423 -6.72 -25.02 -6.78
CA THR A 423 -7.17 -24.02 -7.74
C THR A 423 -8.14 -23.08 -7.05
N ALA A 424 -7.97 -21.77 -7.20
CA ALA A 424 -8.88 -20.80 -6.61
C ALA A 424 -9.14 -19.61 -7.54
N GLY A 425 -10.27 -18.96 -7.37
CA GLY A 425 -10.61 -17.76 -8.12
C GLY A 425 -11.52 -16.86 -7.32
N MET A 426 -11.36 -15.54 -7.44
CA MET A 426 -12.16 -14.55 -6.73
C MET A 426 -12.23 -13.23 -7.51
N LYS A 427 -13.31 -12.47 -7.30
CA LYS A 427 -13.40 -11.05 -7.65
C LYS A 427 -12.86 -10.22 -6.49
N LEU A 428 -12.01 -9.26 -6.81
CA LEU A 428 -11.35 -8.39 -5.84
C LEU A 428 -12.25 -7.20 -5.47
N PRO A 429 -11.97 -6.49 -4.35
CA PRO A 429 -12.69 -5.28 -3.98
C PRO A 429 -12.63 -4.25 -5.12
N GLY A 430 -13.76 -3.61 -5.43
CA GLY A 430 -13.84 -2.59 -6.49
C GLY A 430 -13.84 -3.12 -7.94
N GLY A 431 -13.58 -4.42 -8.16
CA GLY A 431 -13.56 -5.03 -9.49
C GLY A 431 -12.32 -5.90 -9.73
N GLY A 432 -12.13 -6.36 -10.97
CA GLY A 432 -11.03 -7.23 -11.33
C GLY A 432 -11.18 -8.67 -10.86
N ARG A 433 -10.22 -9.52 -11.27
CA ARG A 433 -10.23 -10.96 -10.99
C ARG A 433 -8.84 -11.47 -10.64
N LEU A 434 -8.80 -12.34 -9.64
CA LEU A 434 -7.62 -13.10 -9.23
C LEU A 434 -7.88 -14.59 -9.49
N GLU A 435 -6.95 -15.24 -10.18
CA GLU A 435 -6.96 -16.68 -10.42
C GLU A 435 -5.66 -17.32 -9.92
N ILE A 436 -5.80 -18.41 -9.19
CA ILE A 436 -4.72 -19.24 -8.69
C ILE A 436 -4.85 -20.61 -9.36
N THR A 437 -3.81 -21.03 -10.08
CA THR A 437 -3.75 -22.29 -10.83
C THR A 437 -2.45 -23.02 -10.54
N ASN A 438 -2.38 -24.31 -10.87
CA ASN A 438 -1.21 -25.16 -10.63
C ASN A 438 -0.72 -25.11 -9.17
N GLY A 439 -1.66 -24.98 -8.22
CA GLY A 439 -1.34 -24.97 -6.80
C GLY A 439 -0.93 -26.35 -6.33
N ALA A 440 0.18 -26.46 -5.61
CA ALA A 440 0.64 -27.70 -4.97
C ALA A 440 0.99 -27.40 -3.51
N LEU A 441 0.17 -27.92 -2.58
CA LEU A 441 0.22 -27.66 -1.14
C LEU A 441 0.69 -28.90 -0.37
N ILE A 442 1.75 -28.75 0.40
CA ILE A 442 2.17 -29.69 1.45
C ILE A 442 1.95 -28.97 2.78
N PRO A 443 1.04 -29.45 3.65
CA PRO A 443 0.67 -28.72 4.86
C PRO A 443 1.69 -28.86 6.00
N GLN A 444 2.50 -29.93 6.03
CA GLN A 444 3.50 -30.16 7.08
C GLN A 444 4.78 -30.85 6.53
N PRO A 445 5.94 -30.17 6.55
CA PRO A 445 6.09 -28.72 6.75
C PRO A 445 5.37 -27.94 5.64
N LEU A 446 4.95 -26.70 5.93
CA LEU A 446 4.23 -25.87 4.97
C LEU A 446 5.12 -25.59 3.74
N ASP A 447 4.70 -26.05 2.58
CA ASP A 447 5.28 -25.73 1.27
C ASP A 447 4.15 -25.62 0.24
N PHE A 448 3.96 -24.42 -0.30
CA PHE A 448 2.90 -24.14 -1.26
C PHE A 448 3.49 -23.43 -2.47
N THR A 449 3.32 -24.02 -3.65
CA THR A 449 3.66 -23.40 -4.94
C THR A 449 2.40 -23.12 -5.72
N TRP A 450 2.31 -21.98 -6.42
CA TRP A 450 1.15 -21.65 -7.24
C TRP A 450 1.47 -20.65 -8.36
N THR A 451 0.68 -20.70 -9.43
CA THR A 451 0.64 -19.64 -10.45
C THR A 451 -0.52 -18.71 -10.17
N MET A 452 -0.27 -17.40 -10.19
CA MET A 452 -1.23 -16.35 -9.93
C MET A 452 -1.42 -15.49 -11.17
N LYS A 453 -2.66 -15.24 -11.57
CA LYS A 453 -3.02 -14.26 -12.60
C LYS A 453 -3.98 -13.25 -12.00
N MET A 454 -3.62 -11.98 -12.09
CA MET A 454 -4.45 -10.85 -11.66
C MET A 454 -4.77 -9.97 -12.86
N ARG A 455 -6.04 -9.60 -13.03
CA ARG A 455 -6.51 -8.76 -14.13
C ARG A 455 -7.43 -7.67 -13.63
N ASP A 456 -7.19 -6.45 -14.10
CA ASP A 456 -8.02 -5.26 -13.86
C ASP A 456 -8.31 -4.98 -12.37
N ALA A 457 -7.34 -5.24 -11.49
CA ALA A 457 -7.49 -5.03 -10.06
C ALA A 457 -7.36 -3.53 -9.71
N PRO A 458 -8.40 -2.87 -9.16
CA PRO A 458 -8.32 -1.47 -8.76
C PRO A 458 -7.42 -1.27 -7.53
N ILE A 459 -6.69 -0.15 -7.49
CA ILE A 459 -5.77 0.20 -6.38
C ILE A 459 -6.50 0.94 -5.25
N GLU A 460 -7.56 1.67 -5.57
CA GLU A 460 -8.32 2.56 -4.69
C GLU A 460 -8.82 1.88 -3.40
N PRO A 461 -9.33 0.63 -3.42
CA PRO A 461 -9.79 -0.05 -2.20
C PRO A 461 -8.67 -0.28 -1.16
N TYR A 462 -7.40 -0.20 -1.58
CA TYR A 462 -6.24 -0.47 -0.74
C TYR A 462 -5.55 0.81 -0.25
N GLN A 463 -6.13 1.99 -0.50
CA GLN A 463 -5.55 3.29 -0.16
C GLN A 463 -5.09 3.40 1.30
N ALA A 464 -5.83 2.83 2.25
CA ALA A 464 -5.50 2.89 3.68
C ALA A 464 -4.24 2.11 4.07
N TYR A 465 -3.73 1.25 3.18
CA TYR A 465 -2.49 0.49 3.37
C TYR A 465 -1.26 1.18 2.77
N ILE A 466 -1.44 2.30 2.07
CA ILE A 466 -0.33 3.05 1.46
C ILE A 466 0.08 4.16 2.44
N PRO A 467 1.29 4.11 3.03
CA PRO A 467 1.70 4.98 4.13
C PRO A 467 2.16 6.37 3.67
N VAL A 468 1.41 6.97 2.74
CA VAL A 468 1.67 8.32 2.22
C VAL A 468 0.33 9.06 2.09
N PRO A 469 0.30 10.39 2.34
CA PRO A 469 -0.94 11.17 2.35
C PRO A 469 -1.56 11.38 0.94
N GLY A 470 -0.86 10.98 -0.13
CA GLY A 470 -1.38 11.04 -1.50
C GLY A 470 -2.46 10.00 -1.80
N ARG A 471 -3.37 10.32 -2.73
CA ARG A 471 -4.36 9.37 -3.25
C ARG A 471 -3.89 8.74 -4.56
N PHE A 472 -4.12 7.44 -4.71
CA PHE A 472 -3.73 6.67 -5.88
C PHE A 472 -4.93 5.98 -6.53
N SER A 473 -4.95 5.97 -7.85
CA SER A 473 -5.93 5.24 -8.66
C SER A 473 -5.24 4.56 -9.84
N GLY A 474 -5.88 3.52 -10.38
CA GLY A 474 -5.34 2.78 -11.51
C GLY A 474 -5.71 1.31 -11.48
N ARG A 475 -5.33 0.58 -12.54
CA ARG A 475 -5.64 -0.84 -12.72
C ARG A 475 -4.37 -1.67 -12.72
N TYR A 476 -4.24 -2.56 -11.74
CA TYR A 476 -3.13 -3.48 -11.62
C TYR A 476 -3.43 -4.81 -12.33
N ASN A 477 -2.41 -5.34 -12.97
CA ASN A 477 -2.38 -6.65 -13.59
C ASN A 477 -1.06 -7.35 -13.28
N GLY A 478 -1.06 -8.68 -13.30
CA GLY A 478 0.18 -9.42 -13.17
C GLY A 478 0.02 -10.92 -13.37
N ASP A 479 1.12 -11.55 -13.73
CA ASP A 479 1.27 -12.99 -13.87
C ASP A 479 2.51 -13.42 -13.11
N SER A 480 2.36 -14.29 -12.11
CA SER A 480 3.49 -14.77 -11.32
C SER A 480 3.43 -16.23 -10.95
N LYS A 481 4.60 -16.85 -10.78
CA LYS A 481 4.79 -18.16 -10.14
C LYS A 481 5.39 -17.91 -8.78
N ASN A 482 4.72 -18.37 -7.74
CA ASN A 482 5.05 -18.07 -6.35
C ASN A 482 5.28 -19.36 -5.58
N ARG A 483 6.11 -19.29 -4.53
CA ARG A 483 6.28 -20.33 -3.53
C ARG A 483 6.36 -19.72 -2.14
N VAL A 484 5.68 -20.31 -1.19
CA VAL A 484 5.86 -20.06 0.25
C VAL A 484 6.26 -21.37 0.90
N ALA A 485 7.39 -21.39 1.59
CA ALA A 485 7.84 -22.55 2.34
C ALA A 485 8.34 -22.14 3.73
N VAL A 486 8.06 -22.97 4.73
CA VAL A 486 8.61 -22.82 6.08
C VAL A 486 9.69 -23.87 6.29
N LYS A 487 10.95 -23.44 6.40
CA LYS A 487 12.11 -24.31 6.62
C LYS A 487 12.86 -23.83 7.86
N ASP A 488 13.08 -24.73 8.81
CA ASP A 488 13.79 -24.44 10.08
C ASP A 488 13.19 -23.23 10.84
N GLY A 489 11.86 -23.09 10.82
CA GLY A 489 11.14 -21.97 11.44
C GLY A 489 11.24 -20.64 10.68
N LYS A 490 11.95 -20.59 9.54
CA LYS A 490 12.07 -19.40 8.68
C LYS A 490 11.12 -19.50 7.49
N THR A 491 10.47 -18.39 7.16
CA THR A 491 9.60 -18.27 5.99
C THR A 491 10.44 -17.85 4.78
N ILE A 492 10.36 -18.62 3.71
CA ILE A 492 10.96 -18.34 2.41
C ILE A 492 9.81 -18.04 1.45
N VAL A 493 9.90 -16.90 0.76
CA VAL A 493 8.93 -16.52 -0.27
C VAL A 493 9.67 -16.28 -1.57
N THR A 494 9.35 -17.05 -2.60
CA THR A 494 9.85 -16.77 -3.95
C THR A 494 8.72 -16.35 -4.87
N SER A 495 9.00 -15.41 -5.77
CA SER A 495 8.05 -14.96 -6.79
C SER A 495 8.78 -14.61 -8.07
N THR A 496 8.32 -15.15 -9.20
CA THR A 496 8.83 -14.82 -10.52
C THR A 496 7.70 -14.44 -11.45
N GLY A 497 7.87 -13.43 -12.30
CA GLY A 497 6.77 -13.03 -13.18
C GLY A 497 6.87 -11.65 -13.80
N THR A 498 5.71 -11.12 -14.19
CA THR A 498 5.53 -9.76 -14.68
C THR A 498 4.35 -9.10 -13.97
N SER A 499 4.43 -7.80 -13.77
CA SER A 499 3.31 -7.00 -13.26
C SER A 499 3.26 -5.67 -13.97
N TRP A 500 2.06 -5.19 -14.27
CA TRP A 500 1.90 -3.87 -14.87
C TRP A 500 0.67 -3.17 -14.31
N ALA A 501 0.77 -1.84 -14.20
CA ALA A 501 -0.35 -0.97 -13.89
C ALA A 501 -0.68 -0.11 -15.10
N GLU A 502 -1.97 0.14 -15.31
CA GLU A 502 -2.47 0.99 -16.39
C GLU A 502 -3.27 2.15 -15.79
N LYS A 503 -3.17 3.31 -16.44
CA LYS A 503 -3.86 4.56 -16.03
C LYS A 503 -3.61 4.87 -14.55
N PHE A 504 -2.34 4.77 -14.14
CA PHE A 504 -1.95 5.10 -12.79
C PHE A 504 -2.00 6.61 -12.59
N GLU A 505 -2.68 7.07 -11.56
CA GLU A 505 -2.74 8.47 -11.19
C GLU A 505 -2.39 8.62 -9.71
N ALA A 506 -1.56 9.62 -9.41
CA ALA A 506 -1.29 10.08 -8.06
C ALA A 506 -1.75 11.52 -7.90
N ARG A 507 -2.45 11.79 -6.80
CA ARG A 507 -2.97 13.11 -6.45
C ARG A 507 -2.38 13.53 -5.11
N TRP A 508 -1.68 14.66 -5.10
CA TRP A 508 -1.15 15.26 -3.88
C TRP A 508 -2.29 15.61 -2.91
N PRO A 509 -2.01 15.74 -1.60
CA PRO A 509 -2.95 16.37 -0.67
C PRO A 509 -3.42 17.73 -1.23
N ASP A 510 -4.72 18.01 -1.14
CA ASP A 510 -5.38 19.24 -1.59
C ASP A 510 -5.41 19.52 -3.11
N ALA A 511 -4.79 18.69 -3.94
CA ALA A 511 -4.81 18.85 -5.39
C ALA A 511 -6.18 18.47 -5.99
N GLN A 512 -6.72 19.31 -6.88
CA GLN A 512 -8.00 19.06 -7.56
C GLN A 512 -7.84 18.13 -8.78
N ARG A 513 -6.68 18.17 -9.43
CA ARG A 513 -6.33 17.35 -10.61
C ARG A 513 -5.27 16.30 -10.24
N PRO A 514 -5.12 15.22 -11.03
CA PRO A 514 -3.97 14.32 -10.89
C PRO A 514 -2.68 15.11 -11.01
N SER A 515 -1.78 14.96 -10.05
CA SER A 515 -0.49 15.65 -10.05
C SER A 515 0.57 14.87 -10.83
N LEU A 516 0.39 13.55 -10.91
CA LEU A 516 1.18 12.64 -11.70
C LEU A 516 0.25 11.60 -12.33
N SER A 517 0.39 11.36 -13.63
CA SER A 517 -0.31 10.32 -14.35
C SER A 517 0.68 9.51 -15.18
N ILE A 518 0.51 8.19 -15.22
CA ILE A 518 1.33 7.29 -16.02
C ILE A 518 0.39 6.35 -16.77
N GLU A 519 0.45 6.34 -18.10
CA GLU A 519 -0.44 5.51 -18.92
C GLU A 519 -0.17 4.01 -18.66
N ARG A 520 1.10 3.63 -18.58
CA ARG A 520 1.52 2.26 -18.28
C ARG A 520 2.81 2.23 -17.45
N MET A 521 2.79 1.45 -16.38
CA MET A 521 3.96 1.09 -15.58
C MET A 521 4.13 -0.42 -15.65
N GLU A 522 5.33 -0.93 -15.88
CA GLU A 522 5.57 -2.35 -16.06
C GLU A 522 6.84 -2.80 -15.34
N LEU A 523 6.77 -3.95 -14.69
CA LEU A 523 7.90 -4.70 -14.13
C LEU A 523 7.93 -6.05 -14.82
N ALA A 524 8.97 -6.30 -15.62
CA ALA A 524 9.15 -7.55 -16.36
C ALA A 524 10.37 -8.32 -15.84
N GLY A 525 10.24 -9.64 -15.73
CA GLY A 525 11.30 -10.50 -15.21
C GLY A 525 11.55 -10.29 -13.71
N ILE A 526 10.49 -10.18 -12.93
CA ILE A 526 10.55 -10.14 -11.46
C ILE A 526 11.17 -11.45 -10.97
N ASP A 527 12.09 -11.37 -10.03
CA ASP A 527 12.75 -12.49 -9.34
C ASP A 527 12.98 -12.12 -7.87
N LEU A 528 12.00 -12.46 -7.05
CA LEU A 528 12.00 -12.28 -5.59
C LEU A 528 12.40 -13.60 -4.92
N ASP A 529 13.38 -13.53 -4.02
CA ASP A 529 13.76 -14.59 -3.07
C ASP A 529 13.89 -13.94 -1.68
N TRP A 530 12.77 -13.83 -0.97
CA TRP A 530 12.71 -13.17 0.33
C TRP A 530 13.30 -14.06 1.43
N PRO A 531 14.15 -13.51 2.34
CA PRO A 531 14.55 -12.09 2.46
C PRO A 531 15.88 -11.73 1.77
N LYS A 532 16.43 -12.58 0.91
CA LYS A 532 17.80 -12.47 0.38
C LYS A 532 17.94 -11.49 -0.80
N ARG A 533 17.01 -11.53 -1.76
CA ARG A 533 17.14 -10.87 -3.05
C ARG A 533 15.80 -10.42 -3.59
N ALA A 534 15.77 -9.24 -4.20
CA ALA A 534 14.70 -8.78 -5.07
C ALA A 534 15.33 -8.22 -6.35
N ALA A 535 15.01 -8.82 -7.50
CA ALA A 535 15.51 -8.38 -8.80
C ALA A 535 14.36 -8.18 -9.79
N VAL A 536 14.56 -7.27 -10.74
CA VAL A 536 13.69 -7.12 -11.91
C VAL A 536 14.55 -6.87 -13.14
N VAL A 537 14.21 -7.49 -14.27
CA VAL A 537 14.97 -7.31 -15.52
C VAL A 537 14.70 -5.92 -16.10
N LYS A 538 13.43 -5.51 -16.18
CA LYS A 538 13.03 -4.22 -16.74
C LYS A 538 11.91 -3.56 -15.95
N ALA A 539 12.06 -2.27 -15.66
CA ALA A 539 11.05 -1.37 -15.13
C ALA A 539 10.72 -0.31 -16.19
N GLY A 540 9.55 -0.41 -16.81
CA GLY A 540 9.09 0.48 -17.88
C GLY A 540 8.03 1.47 -17.42
N PHE A 541 8.11 2.70 -17.88
CA PHE A 541 7.14 3.77 -17.65
C PHE A 541 6.83 4.41 -18.99
N ARG A 542 5.56 4.42 -19.41
CA ARG A 542 5.15 5.01 -20.68
C ARG A 542 4.22 6.18 -20.44
N LYS A 543 4.48 7.31 -21.10
CA LYS A 543 3.69 8.54 -21.01
C LYS A 543 3.46 8.96 -19.57
N LEU A 544 4.55 9.18 -18.86
CA LEU A 544 4.51 9.87 -17.56
C LEU A 544 4.21 11.35 -17.83
N ALA A 545 3.20 11.90 -17.17
CA ALA A 545 2.95 13.33 -17.13
C ALA A 545 2.92 13.76 -15.67
N ALA A 546 3.67 14.80 -15.32
CA ALA A 546 3.70 15.35 -13.97
C ALA A 546 3.73 16.87 -13.98
N GLU A 547 3.10 17.48 -12.98
CA GLU A 547 3.25 18.91 -12.68
C GLU A 547 4.01 19.04 -11.35
N ILE A 548 5.14 19.73 -11.38
CA ILE A 548 5.99 19.97 -10.21
C ILE A 548 6.00 21.46 -9.96
N GLU A 549 5.59 21.86 -8.75
CA GLU A 549 5.51 23.25 -8.34
C GLU A 549 6.49 23.55 -7.21
N ARG A 550 7.30 24.60 -7.39
CA ARG A 550 8.07 25.22 -6.31
C ARG A 550 7.28 26.39 -5.72
N GLY A 551 6.94 26.28 -4.45
CA GLY A 551 6.20 27.30 -3.70
C GLY A 551 7.02 28.56 -3.43
N LYS A 552 6.36 29.62 -2.93
CA LYS A 552 7.01 30.89 -2.55
C LYS A 552 8.05 30.74 -1.44
N ASP A 553 7.91 29.71 -0.60
CA ASP A 553 8.85 29.33 0.45
C ASP A 553 10.05 28.52 -0.08
N GLY A 554 10.10 28.26 -1.40
CA GLY A 554 11.12 27.47 -2.05
C GLY A 554 10.94 25.96 -1.95
N SER A 555 9.90 25.48 -1.26
CA SER A 555 9.60 24.05 -1.13
C SER A 555 9.01 23.48 -2.43
N LEU A 556 9.29 22.21 -2.74
CA LEU A 556 8.67 21.51 -3.87
C LEU A 556 7.41 20.79 -3.40
N ASP A 557 6.31 20.93 -4.14
CA ASP A 557 5.03 20.31 -3.83
C ASP A 557 5.07 18.77 -3.78
N ILE A 558 5.95 18.13 -4.57
CA ILE A 558 6.19 16.68 -4.53
C ILE A 558 6.64 16.20 -3.14
N SER A 559 7.24 17.08 -2.32
CA SER A 559 7.61 16.73 -0.94
C SER A 559 6.38 16.43 -0.07
N LYS A 560 5.20 16.96 -0.42
CA LYS A 560 3.93 16.69 0.27
C LYS A 560 3.49 15.22 0.18
N LEU A 561 4.01 14.45 -0.78
CA LEU A 561 3.80 13.01 -0.84
C LEU A 561 4.55 12.25 0.26
N PHE A 562 5.70 12.76 0.69
CA PHE A 562 6.59 12.05 1.61
C PHE A 562 6.60 12.69 3.00
N GLY A 563 5.95 13.84 3.16
CA GLY A 563 5.59 14.37 4.47
C GLY A 563 4.69 13.38 5.19
N GLY A 564 5.10 12.91 6.36
CA GLY A 564 4.20 12.20 7.27
C GLY A 564 2.94 13.04 7.55
N PRO A 565 1.85 12.45 8.07
CA PRO A 565 0.68 13.21 8.46
C PRO A 565 1.14 14.41 9.30
N ALA A 566 0.87 15.62 8.82
CA ALA A 566 1.21 16.84 9.53
C ALA A 566 0.59 16.72 10.91
N GLN A 567 1.45 16.52 11.92
CA GLN A 567 1.01 16.62 13.29
C GLN A 567 0.41 18.02 13.40
N PRO A 568 -0.87 18.16 13.78
CA PRO A 568 -1.46 19.47 13.98
C PRO A 568 -0.51 20.23 14.87
N ALA A 569 -0.08 21.41 14.41
CA ALA A 569 0.66 22.35 15.23
C ALA A 569 -0.29 22.85 16.33
N ALA A 570 -0.54 21.99 17.32
CA ALA A 570 -1.07 22.37 18.60
C ALA A 570 0.10 22.98 19.36
N ASP A 571 0.09 24.31 19.47
CA ASP A 571 0.79 25.14 20.45
C ASP A 571 2.07 24.52 21.03
N ALA A 572 3.13 24.47 20.20
CA ALA A 572 4.50 24.36 20.70
C ALA A 572 5.05 25.78 20.96
N ALA A 573 4.36 26.52 21.82
CA ALA A 573 4.91 27.67 22.51
C ALA A 573 4.83 27.38 24.02
N ALA A 574 6.00 27.37 24.66
CA ALA A 574 6.23 27.20 26.11
C ALA A 574 6.20 25.77 26.67
N ALA A 575 7.17 24.94 26.26
CA ALA A 575 7.81 24.00 27.19
C ALA A 575 9.34 24.10 27.03
N PRO A 576 10.12 24.32 28.10
CA PRO A 576 11.57 24.28 28.01
C PRO A 576 12.03 22.88 27.58
N PRO A 577 13.12 22.77 26.81
CA PRO A 577 13.68 21.45 26.51
C PRO A 577 14.03 20.74 27.83
N PRO A 578 13.68 19.46 28.00
CA PRO A 578 14.07 18.72 29.19
C PRO A 578 15.60 18.72 29.30
N PRO A 579 16.15 18.75 30.53
CA PRO A 579 17.60 18.71 30.74
C PRO A 579 18.18 17.50 30.02
N ALA A 580 19.21 17.73 29.21
CA ALA A 580 20.01 16.68 28.61
C ALA A 580 20.75 15.92 29.73
N THR A 581 20.12 14.90 30.27
CA THR A 581 20.77 13.90 31.10
C THR A 581 20.74 12.56 30.36
N THR A 582 21.94 11.96 30.32
CA THR A 582 22.34 10.71 29.64
C THR A 582 22.44 10.75 28.10
N PRO A 583 23.68 10.68 27.54
CA PRO A 583 23.86 10.25 26.17
C PRO A 583 23.15 8.90 25.96
N PRO A 584 22.49 8.67 24.82
CA PRO A 584 21.99 7.34 24.49
C PRO A 584 23.15 6.34 24.62
N PRO A 585 22.94 5.12 25.15
CA PRO A 585 23.99 4.11 25.21
C PRO A 585 24.60 3.92 23.82
N ALA A 586 25.87 4.29 23.67
CA ALA A 586 26.67 3.95 22.50
C ALA A 586 26.83 2.42 22.48
N GLY A 587 25.98 1.72 21.72
CA GLY A 587 26.05 0.27 21.62
C GLY A 587 24.81 -0.45 21.09
N ALA A 588 23.63 0.18 21.08
CA ALA A 588 22.48 -0.41 20.39
C ALA A 588 22.56 -0.05 18.89
N SER A 589 23.23 -0.89 18.11
CA SER A 589 23.17 -0.81 16.65
C SER A 589 21.69 -0.82 16.25
N LYS A 590 21.22 0.25 15.58
CA LYS A 590 19.88 0.22 14.98
C LYS A 590 19.78 -1.07 14.15
N PRO A 591 18.71 -1.87 14.29
CA PRO A 591 18.57 -3.08 13.49
C PRO A 591 18.70 -2.68 12.02
N LYS A 592 19.63 -3.35 11.32
CA LYS A 592 19.91 -3.07 9.92
C LYS A 592 18.62 -3.05 9.13
N GLY A 593 18.40 -1.99 8.37
CA GLY A 593 17.19 -1.83 7.57
C GLY A 593 17.06 -2.95 6.54
N LEU A 594 15.85 -3.15 6.02
CA LEU A 594 15.61 -4.15 4.97
C LEU A 594 16.53 -3.94 3.75
N LEU A 595 16.73 -2.67 3.35
CA LEU A 595 17.63 -2.28 2.26
C LEU A 595 19.11 -2.58 2.52
N GLU A 596 19.51 -2.79 3.77
CA GLU A 596 20.90 -3.15 4.15
C GLU A 596 21.12 -4.67 4.20
N THR A 597 20.05 -5.46 4.23
CA THR A 597 20.11 -6.93 4.39
C THR A 597 19.68 -7.69 3.14
N MET A 598 18.85 -7.10 2.29
CA MET A 598 18.36 -7.67 1.03
C MET A 598 19.12 -7.07 -0.17
N SER A 599 19.53 -7.90 -1.13
CA SER A 599 20.11 -7.42 -2.40
C SER A 599 19.00 -6.97 -3.36
N LEU A 600 19.02 -5.70 -3.76
CA LEU A 600 18.10 -5.12 -4.75
C LEU A 600 18.82 -4.91 -6.09
N GLN A 601 18.20 -5.36 -7.19
CA GLN A 601 18.73 -5.16 -8.55
C GLN A 601 17.62 -4.81 -9.54
N VAL A 602 17.87 -3.83 -10.40
CA VAL A 602 17.01 -3.42 -11.50
C VAL A 602 17.89 -3.38 -12.75
N GLY A 603 17.66 -4.31 -13.68
CA GLY A 603 18.47 -4.45 -14.89
C GLY A 603 18.39 -3.21 -15.78
N GLU A 604 17.16 -2.78 -16.09
CA GLU A 604 16.85 -1.61 -16.90
C GLU A 604 15.68 -0.82 -16.29
N VAL A 605 15.79 0.50 -16.23
CA VAL A 605 14.68 1.43 -16.02
C VAL A 605 14.52 2.24 -17.29
N HIS A 606 13.33 2.23 -17.88
CA HIS A 606 13.03 2.94 -19.12
C HIS A 606 11.79 3.81 -18.95
N LEU A 607 11.94 5.13 -19.08
CA LEU A 607 10.83 6.08 -19.30
C LEU A 607 10.75 6.36 -20.80
N GLU A 608 9.58 6.18 -21.39
CA GLU A 608 9.29 6.46 -22.79
C GLU A 608 8.20 7.55 -22.91
N ASP A 609 8.47 8.58 -23.71
CA ASP A 609 7.53 9.64 -24.06
C ASP A 609 6.94 10.39 -22.82
N GLY A 610 7.80 10.72 -21.86
CA GLY A 610 7.43 11.45 -20.66
C GLY A 610 7.30 12.98 -20.86
N SER A 611 6.60 13.64 -19.94
CA SER A 611 6.49 15.09 -19.86
C SER A 611 6.42 15.57 -18.41
N ILE A 612 7.07 16.69 -18.12
CA ILE A 612 7.00 17.36 -16.84
C ILE A 612 6.77 18.85 -17.10
N ARG A 613 5.77 19.41 -16.44
CA ARG A 613 5.62 20.86 -16.32
C ARG A 613 6.21 21.31 -15.00
N PHE A 614 7.20 22.18 -15.06
CA PHE A 614 7.80 22.79 -13.88
C PHE A 614 7.31 24.21 -13.69
N ILE A 615 6.82 24.54 -12.51
CA ILE A 615 6.32 25.89 -12.16
C ILE A 615 7.09 26.38 -10.93
N ASP A 616 7.81 27.50 -11.04
CA ASP A 616 8.49 28.14 -9.92
C ASP A 616 7.80 29.46 -9.55
N ARG A 617 7.11 29.44 -8.40
CA ARG A 617 6.40 30.61 -7.84
C ARG A 617 7.27 31.49 -6.95
N THR A 618 8.57 31.24 -6.84
CA THR A 618 9.51 32.17 -6.18
C THR A 618 9.78 33.44 -7.00
N THR A 619 9.38 33.42 -8.29
CA THR A 619 9.47 34.54 -9.23
C THR A 619 8.12 35.17 -9.50
N GLU A 620 8.12 36.44 -9.94
CA GLU A 620 6.90 37.17 -10.33
C GLU A 620 7.15 37.93 -11.66
N PRO A 621 6.49 37.55 -12.78
CA PRO A 621 5.52 36.45 -12.90
C PRO A 621 6.16 35.07 -12.65
N ALA A 622 5.35 34.06 -12.31
CA ALA A 622 5.87 32.71 -12.05
C ALA A 622 6.53 32.12 -13.30
N PHE A 623 7.72 31.56 -13.12
CA PHE A 623 8.39 30.77 -14.15
C PHE A 623 7.60 29.48 -14.38
N SER A 624 7.33 29.14 -15.64
CA SER A 624 6.68 27.89 -16.03
C SER A 624 7.38 27.38 -17.26
N GLU A 625 7.80 26.11 -17.24
CA GLU A 625 8.47 25.51 -18.38
C GLU A 625 8.12 24.03 -18.54
N ASP A 626 8.05 23.58 -19.79
CA ASP A 626 7.69 22.21 -20.14
C ASP A 626 8.93 21.43 -20.61
N LEU A 627 9.18 20.31 -19.93
CA LEU A 627 10.02 19.23 -20.42
C LEU A 627 9.11 18.21 -21.10
N SER A 628 9.34 17.95 -22.39
CA SER A 628 8.55 17.00 -23.18
C SER A 628 9.44 15.98 -23.87
N LYS A 629 8.83 14.93 -24.43
CA LYS A 629 9.52 13.82 -25.11
C LYS A 629 10.68 13.28 -24.27
N MET A 630 10.41 13.09 -22.97
CA MET A 630 11.40 12.61 -22.03
C MET A 630 11.59 11.11 -22.22
N ASP A 631 12.79 10.74 -22.66
CA ASP A 631 13.24 9.36 -22.69
C ASP A 631 14.40 9.19 -21.71
N LEU A 632 14.27 8.27 -20.75
CA LEU A 632 15.28 7.96 -19.73
C LEU A 632 15.58 6.47 -19.79
N LEU A 633 16.86 6.11 -19.94
CA LEU A 633 17.35 4.75 -19.81
C LEU A 633 18.38 4.70 -18.68
N VAL A 634 18.10 3.91 -17.64
CA VAL A 634 19.06 3.60 -16.58
C VAL A 634 19.35 2.10 -16.57
N THR A 635 20.60 1.68 -16.66
CA THR A 635 20.98 0.26 -16.68
C THR A 635 21.86 -0.10 -15.49
N GLY A 636 21.57 -1.23 -14.86
CA GLY A 636 22.39 -1.79 -13.77
C GLY A 636 22.20 -1.07 -12.44
N LEU A 637 20.98 -0.64 -12.09
CA LEU A 637 20.67 -0.03 -10.81
C LEU A 637 20.60 -1.10 -9.70
N GLY A 638 21.20 -0.83 -8.55
CA GLY A 638 21.19 -1.74 -7.41
C GLY A 638 21.49 -1.01 -6.10
N ASN A 639 21.55 -1.74 -4.99
CA ASN A 639 21.80 -1.17 -3.64
C ASN A 639 23.17 -1.51 -3.05
N LYS A 640 24.10 -2.06 -3.85
CA LYS A 640 25.47 -2.32 -3.42
C LYS A 640 26.33 -1.05 -3.56
N PRO A 641 27.00 -0.54 -2.51
CA PRO A 641 27.70 0.74 -2.54
C PRO A 641 28.74 0.91 -3.67
N GLU A 642 29.38 -0.18 -4.09
CA GLU A 642 30.37 -0.24 -5.17
C GLU A 642 29.74 -0.23 -6.58
N GLN A 643 28.44 -0.47 -6.70
CA GLN A 643 27.74 -0.53 -7.97
C GLN A 643 27.50 0.89 -8.52
N ARG A 644 27.61 1.03 -9.83
CA ARG A 644 27.29 2.24 -10.58
C ARG A 644 26.30 1.87 -11.68
N ALA A 645 25.27 2.67 -11.85
CA ALA A 645 24.29 2.51 -12.92
C ALA A 645 24.54 3.54 -14.01
N LYS A 646 24.41 3.15 -15.27
CA LYS A 646 24.54 4.08 -16.41
C LYS A 646 23.22 4.77 -16.65
N LEU A 647 23.25 6.07 -16.92
CA LEU A 647 22.10 6.90 -17.23
C LEU A 647 22.26 7.53 -18.61
N VAL A 648 21.20 7.46 -19.42
CA VAL A 648 21.03 8.24 -20.66
C VAL A 648 19.66 8.89 -20.59
N PHE A 649 19.60 10.20 -20.76
CA PHE A 649 18.38 10.97 -20.71
C PHE A 649 18.34 11.96 -21.88
N THR A 650 17.21 12.02 -22.57
CA THR A 650 16.94 12.99 -23.64
C THR A 650 15.58 13.63 -23.43
N SER A 651 15.47 14.93 -23.70
CA SER A 651 14.21 15.67 -23.58
C SER A 651 14.22 16.93 -24.46
N VAL A 652 13.04 17.49 -24.71
CA VAL A 652 12.85 18.82 -25.30
C VAL A 652 12.36 19.78 -24.22
N VAL A 653 13.12 20.85 -23.98
CA VAL A 653 12.89 21.93 -23.00
C VAL A 653 12.51 23.21 -23.75
N GLY A 654 11.55 24.02 -23.30
CA GLY A 654 11.26 25.28 -23.99
C GLY A 654 10.54 25.11 -25.32
N GLY A 655 9.94 23.94 -25.58
CA GLY A 655 9.32 23.55 -26.85
C GLY A 655 10.30 23.24 -28.00
N GLU A 656 11.52 23.78 -28.00
CA GLU A 656 12.51 23.60 -29.06
C GLU A 656 13.90 23.14 -28.58
N GLY A 657 14.28 23.44 -27.33
CA GLY A 657 15.63 23.20 -26.83
C GLY A 657 15.90 21.72 -26.56
N ALA A 658 16.92 21.14 -27.19
CA ALA A 658 17.28 19.74 -26.97
C ALA A 658 18.18 19.61 -25.72
N LEU A 659 17.77 18.77 -24.77
CA LEU A 659 18.54 18.40 -23.58
C LEU A 659 19.00 16.95 -23.70
N ASP A 660 20.31 16.73 -23.62
CA ASP A 660 20.95 15.42 -23.61
C ASP A 660 21.79 15.28 -22.33
N ILE A 661 21.61 14.20 -21.56
CA ILE A 661 22.42 13.89 -20.36
C ILE A 661 22.87 12.44 -20.42
N ARG A 662 24.15 12.17 -20.14
CA ARG A 662 24.71 10.83 -20.04
C ARG A 662 25.68 10.75 -18.87
N GLY A 663 25.78 9.59 -18.22
CA GLY A 663 26.75 9.43 -17.13
C GLY A 663 26.50 8.21 -16.25
N ASP A 664 27.09 8.24 -15.07
CA ASP A 664 27.00 7.19 -14.06
C ASP A 664 26.36 7.74 -12.77
N ILE A 665 25.48 6.95 -12.15
CA ILE A 665 24.82 7.26 -10.88
C ILE A 665 25.11 6.18 -9.83
N GLY A 666 25.10 6.59 -8.56
CA GLY A 666 25.37 5.71 -7.42
C GLY A 666 24.28 4.69 -7.15
N ALA A 667 24.59 3.75 -6.26
CA ALA A 667 23.64 2.74 -5.79
C ALA A 667 22.55 3.34 -4.89
N VAL A 668 21.37 2.73 -4.92
CA VAL A 668 20.24 3.11 -4.06
C VAL A 668 20.61 2.86 -2.59
N GLY A 669 20.45 3.87 -1.74
CA GLY A 669 20.77 3.79 -0.31
C GLY A 669 22.25 3.98 0.03
N ALA A 670 23.14 4.11 -0.96
CA ALA A 670 24.50 4.57 -0.76
C ALA A 670 24.54 6.12 -0.72
N PRO A 671 25.64 6.74 -0.22
CA PRO A 671 25.85 8.17 -0.38
C PRO A 671 25.67 8.62 -1.84
N LEU A 672 25.11 9.81 -2.05
CA LEU A 672 24.82 10.34 -3.39
C LEU A 672 26.11 10.38 -4.22
N TYR A 673 26.08 9.69 -5.35
CA TYR A 673 27.12 9.73 -6.37
C TYR A 673 26.51 10.04 -7.72
N LEU A 674 27.05 11.01 -8.44
CA LEU A 674 26.67 11.40 -9.78
C LEU A 674 27.95 11.73 -10.56
N ASP A 675 28.09 11.25 -11.79
CA ASP A 675 29.12 11.68 -12.74
C ASP A 675 28.45 11.84 -14.09
N LEU A 676 27.98 13.05 -14.37
CA LEU A 676 27.06 13.37 -15.46
C LEU A 676 27.68 14.39 -16.41
N VAL A 677 27.56 14.13 -17.70
CA VAL A 677 27.84 15.09 -18.76
C VAL A 677 26.55 15.36 -19.50
N GLY A 678 26.21 16.63 -19.68
CA GLY A 678 25.03 17.00 -20.44
C GLY A 678 25.20 18.25 -21.27
N GLU A 679 24.32 18.41 -22.24
CA GLU A 679 24.23 19.61 -23.06
C GLU A 679 22.78 20.02 -23.31
N ILE A 680 22.55 21.33 -23.35
CA ILE A 680 21.34 21.97 -23.83
C ILE A 680 21.69 22.72 -25.11
N ARG A 681 20.92 22.48 -26.17
CA ARG A 681 21.09 23.13 -27.48
C ARG A 681 19.85 23.93 -27.82
N ASP A 682 20.06 25.13 -28.35
CA ASP A 682 19.03 26.01 -28.93
C ASP A 682 17.90 26.44 -27.97
N LEU A 683 18.16 26.53 -26.66
CA LEU A 683 17.18 27.04 -25.69
C LEU A 683 16.97 28.55 -25.88
N LYS A 684 15.73 28.99 -26.08
CA LYS A 684 15.37 30.41 -26.21
C LYS A 684 15.43 31.11 -24.86
N LEU A 685 16.35 32.06 -24.70
CA LEU A 685 16.55 32.75 -23.42
C LEU A 685 15.39 33.62 -22.89
N PRO A 686 14.45 34.17 -23.71
CA PRO A 686 13.32 34.92 -23.14
C PRO A 686 12.50 34.12 -22.11
N VAL A 687 12.58 32.79 -22.14
CA VAL A 687 11.95 31.89 -21.17
C VAL A 687 12.39 32.14 -19.72
N VAL A 688 13.63 32.58 -19.50
CA VAL A 688 14.17 32.80 -18.14
C VAL A 688 13.94 34.24 -17.63
N ASN A 689 13.16 35.05 -18.34
CA ASN A 689 12.85 36.43 -17.93
C ASN A 689 12.29 36.57 -16.51
N PRO A 690 11.44 35.66 -15.98
CA PRO A 690 11.05 35.67 -14.57
C PRO A 690 12.23 35.76 -13.59
N TYR A 691 13.32 35.03 -13.87
CA TYR A 691 14.54 35.09 -13.06
C TYR A 691 15.39 36.31 -13.41
N SER A 692 15.58 36.62 -14.69
CA SER A 692 16.40 37.75 -15.14
C SER A 692 15.89 39.10 -14.60
N ASP A 693 14.57 39.30 -14.62
CA ASP A 693 13.93 40.51 -14.09
C ASP A 693 14.18 40.68 -12.59
N GLN A 694 13.99 39.61 -11.80
CA GLN A 694 14.19 39.64 -10.36
C GLN A 694 15.67 39.76 -9.97
N MET A 695 16.58 39.11 -10.68
CA MET A 695 18.01 39.09 -10.35
C MET A 695 18.79 40.31 -10.85
N THR A 696 18.37 40.90 -11.97
CA THR A 696 19.15 41.96 -12.63
C THR A 696 18.37 43.24 -12.88
N ALA A 697 17.04 43.22 -12.86
CA ALA A 697 16.16 44.27 -13.39
C ALA A 697 16.30 44.50 -14.92
N TRP A 698 16.71 43.46 -15.66
CA TRP A 698 16.77 43.47 -17.12
C TRP A 698 16.01 42.27 -17.70
N LEU A 699 15.34 42.52 -18.83
CA LEU A 699 14.61 41.52 -19.59
C LEU A 699 15.40 41.14 -20.85
N ILE A 700 15.43 39.85 -21.15
CA ILE A 700 16.00 39.29 -22.37
C ILE A 700 14.94 39.36 -23.48
N GLN A 701 15.21 40.15 -24.52
CA GLN A 701 14.35 40.26 -25.70
C GLN A 701 14.61 39.12 -26.68
N ARG A 702 15.87 38.71 -26.82
CA ARG A 702 16.32 37.66 -27.74
C ARG A 702 17.59 37.02 -27.23
N GLY A 703 17.77 35.74 -27.54
CA GLY A 703 19.02 35.02 -27.34
C GLY A 703 18.81 33.53 -27.44
N ASN A 704 19.82 32.80 -27.90
CA ASN A 704 19.85 31.35 -27.85
C ASN A 704 20.96 30.91 -26.88
N LEU A 705 20.65 29.97 -26.00
CA LEU A 705 21.59 29.36 -25.08
C LEU A 705 22.03 27.99 -25.60
N LYS A 706 23.34 27.81 -25.65
CA LYS A 706 23.99 26.51 -25.70
C LYS A 706 24.75 26.34 -24.39
N TYR A 707 24.46 25.27 -23.68
CA TYR A 707 25.03 25.05 -22.35
C TYR A 707 25.55 23.63 -22.27
N LYS A 708 26.81 23.48 -21.89
CA LYS A 708 27.41 22.17 -21.59
C LYS A 708 27.80 22.14 -20.13
N PHE A 709 27.54 21.01 -19.49
CA PHE A 709 27.95 20.80 -18.11
C PHE A 709 28.59 19.44 -17.90
N ASN A 710 29.57 19.41 -17.01
CA ASN A 710 30.07 18.20 -16.37
C ASN A 710 29.83 18.34 -14.87
N LEU A 711 29.09 17.42 -14.27
CA LEU A 711 28.73 17.41 -12.86
C LEU A 711 29.23 16.12 -12.21
N LYS A 712 30.14 16.26 -11.26
CA LYS A 712 30.57 15.17 -10.39
C LYS A 712 30.16 15.46 -8.94
N VAL A 713 29.40 14.53 -8.36
CA VAL A 713 29.02 14.51 -6.95
C VAL A 713 29.60 13.25 -6.33
N GLU A 714 30.45 13.40 -5.32
CA GLU A 714 31.07 12.28 -4.61
C GLU A 714 31.44 12.69 -3.18
N ASN A 715 31.11 11.86 -2.18
CA ASN A 715 31.39 12.13 -0.76
C ASN A 715 30.88 13.50 -0.28
N ASP A 716 29.64 13.85 -0.63
CA ASP A 716 29.02 15.15 -0.37
C ASP A 716 29.73 16.37 -1.01
N GLN A 717 30.75 16.16 -1.84
CA GLN A 717 31.38 17.22 -2.64
C GLN A 717 30.75 17.28 -4.01
N VAL A 718 30.47 18.49 -4.48
CA VAL A 718 30.05 18.78 -5.85
C VAL A 718 31.19 19.49 -6.55
N VAL A 719 31.51 19.03 -7.75
CA VAL A 719 32.36 19.72 -8.71
C VAL A 719 31.59 19.77 -10.02
N ALA A 720 31.28 20.96 -10.51
CA ALA A 720 30.61 21.17 -11.77
C ALA A 720 31.39 22.15 -12.65
N MET A 721 31.62 21.77 -13.90
CA MET A 721 32.15 22.63 -14.94
C MET A 721 31.02 23.04 -15.87
N ASN A 722 30.81 24.34 -16.04
CA ASN A 722 29.70 24.92 -16.78
C ASN A 722 30.25 25.75 -17.93
N GLU A 723 30.02 25.33 -19.17
CA GLU A 723 30.35 26.10 -20.37
C GLU A 723 29.07 26.70 -20.94
N VAL A 724 28.96 28.01 -20.88
CA VAL A 724 27.79 28.77 -21.30
C VAL A 724 28.16 29.55 -22.56
N LEU A 725 27.48 29.24 -23.67
CA LEU A 725 27.53 30.00 -24.92
C LEU A 725 26.17 30.64 -25.16
N VAL A 726 26.14 31.96 -25.20
CA VAL A 726 24.94 32.72 -25.56
C VAL A 726 25.14 33.40 -26.90
N GLU A 727 24.24 33.12 -27.84
CA GLU A 727 24.25 33.71 -29.17
C GLU A 727 23.16 34.78 -29.29
N LYS A 728 23.47 35.90 -29.96
CA LYS A 728 22.49 36.94 -30.33
C LYS A 728 21.72 37.51 -29.14
N LEU A 729 22.37 37.61 -27.97
CA LEU A 729 21.75 38.14 -26.76
C LEU A 729 21.35 39.61 -26.95
N ARG A 730 20.11 39.96 -26.64
CA ARG A 730 19.64 41.34 -26.52
C ARG A 730 18.87 41.50 -25.22
N VAL A 731 19.22 42.53 -24.47
CA VAL A 731 18.61 42.84 -23.17
C VAL A 731 18.02 44.25 -23.21
N THR A 732 16.98 44.47 -22.42
CA THR A 732 16.40 45.79 -22.21
C THR A 732 16.12 46.00 -20.73
N LYS A 733 16.14 47.25 -20.29
CA LYS A 733 15.91 47.56 -18.89
C LYS A 733 14.45 47.29 -18.53
N SER A 734 14.23 46.61 -17.41
CA SER A 734 12.89 46.40 -16.85
C SER A 734 12.33 47.69 -16.25
N SER A 735 11.04 47.69 -15.92
CA SER A 735 10.40 48.74 -15.12
C SER A 735 10.87 48.77 -13.65
N ARG A 736 11.61 47.74 -13.20
CA ARG A 736 12.20 47.72 -11.85
C ARG A 736 13.28 48.81 -11.70
N PRO A 737 13.32 49.53 -10.55
CA PRO A 737 14.17 50.71 -10.40
C PRO A 737 15.66 50.40 -10.26
N ASP A 738 15.99 49.23 -9.74
CA ASP A 738 17.33 48.88 -9.26
C ASP A 738 18.12 48.01 -10.25
N ASP A 739 19.07 48.63 -10.98
CA ASP A 739 20.03 47.90 -11.82
C ASP A 739 21.10 47.22 -10.94
N GLU A 740 20.90 45.94 -10.65
CA GLU A 740 21.79 45.16 -9.78
C GLU A 740 23.19 44.99 -10.41
N ALA A 741 23.27 44.90 -11.74
CA ALA A 741 24.55 44.85 -12.44
C ALA A 741 25.35 46.14 -12.22
N LYS A 742 24.68 47.31 -12.29
CA LYS A 742 25.30 48.59 -11.97
C LYS A 742 25.74 48.68 -10.52
N LYS A 743 24.96 48.16 -9.57
CA LYS A 743 25.32 48.14 -8.14
C LYS A 743 26.53 47.26 -7.82
N ARG A 744 26.58 46.05 -8.40
CA ARG A 744 27.60 45.02 -8.10
C ARG A 744 28.87 45.16 -8.93
N LEU A 745 28.76 45.57 -10.20
CA LEU A 745 29.89 45.65 -11.13
C LEU A 745 30.26 47.08 -11.53
N GLY A 746 29.40 48.07 -11.25
CA GLY A 746 29.63 49.47 -11.59
C GLY A 746 29.22 49.87 -13.00
N LEU A 747 28.79 48.91 -13.84
CA LEU A 747 28.34 49.11 -15.21
C LEU A 747 26.91 48.58 -15.40
N PRO A 748 26.05 49.25 -16.20
CA PRO A 748 24.72 48.72 -16.52
C PRO A 748 24.81 47.45 -17.37
N LEU A 749 23.85 46.53 -17.21
CA LEU A 749 23.91 45.21 -17.86
C LEU A 749 23.99 45.29 -19.39
N GLY A 750 23.26 46.20 -20.03
CA GLY A 750 23.33 46.40 -21.49
C GLY A 750 24.76 46.69 -21.98
N LEU A 751 25.49 47.56 -21.28
CA LEU A 751 26.88 47.87 -21.61
C LEU A 751 27.81 46.67 -21.35
N ILE A 752 27.60 45.93 -20.26
CA ILE A 752 28.34 44.68 -19.98
C ILE A 752 28.17 43.68 -21.11
N VAL A 753 26.94 43.47 -21.56
CA VAL A 753 26.60 42.57 -22.67
C VAL A 753 27.26 43.03 -23.97
N ALA A 754 27.24 44.34 -24.26
CA ALA A 754 27.90 44.91 -25.43
C ALA A 754 29.43 44.73 -25.43
N LEU A 755 30.05 44.83 -24.25
CA LEU A 755 31.50 44.70 -24.08
C LEU A 755 32.01 43.26 -24.17
N ILE A 756 31.25 42.29 -23.65
CA ILE A 756 31.68 40.88 -23.60
C ILE A 756 31.41 40.14 -24.92
N LYS A 757 30.47 40.63 -25.74
CA LYS A 757 30.19 40.04 -27.06
C LYS A 757 31.43 40.03 -27.94
N ASP A 758 31.72 38.88 -28.52
CA ASP A 758 32.78 38.73 -29.52
C ASP A 758 32.38 39.31 -30.89
N GLY A 759 33.27 39.21 -31.88
CA GLY A 759 33.01 39.66 -33.26
C GLY A 759 31.81 39.02 -33.95
N ASN A 760 31.35 37.85 -33.47
CA ASN A 760 30.21 37.11 -33.99
C ASN A 760 28.92 37.36 -33.18
N GLY A 761 28.98 38.17 -32.11
CA GLY A 761 27.86 38.42 -31.21
C GLY A 761 27.60 37.32 -30.19
N ASN A 762 28.61 36.50 -29.92
CA ASN A 762 28.56 35.42 -28.95
C ASN A 762 29.17 35.85 -27.61
N ILE A 763 28.66 35.26 -26.54
CA ILE A 763 29.17 35.42 -25.18
C ILE A 763 29.54 34.03 -24.67
N VAL A 764 30.81 33.83 -24.32
CA VAL A 764 31.31 32.55 -23.79
C VAL A 764 31.73 32.77 -22.34
N VAL A 765 31.12 32.02 -21.42
CA VAL A 765 31.40 32.08 -19.98
C VAL A 765 31.64 30.67 -19.46
N ASN A 766 32.77 30.48 -18.78
CA ASN A 766 33.08 29.23 -18.09
C ASN A 766 32.97 29.46 -16.58
N VAL A 767 32.09 28.72 -15.92
CA VAL A 767 31.81 28.88 -14.48
C VAL A 767 32.12 27.56 -13.75
N PRO A 768 33.35 27.41 -13.20
CA PRO A 768 33.63 26.29 -12.32
C PRO A 768 32.90 26.49 -10.99
N VAL A 769 32.23 25.43 -10.52
CA VAL A 769 31.45 25.40 -9.29
C VAL A 769 31.99 24.24 -8.47
N ALA A 770 32.49 24.49 -7.27
CA ALA A 770 32.95 23.45 -6.37
C ALA A 770 32.51 23.75 -4.93
N GLY A 771 32.06 22.74 -4.19
CA GLY A 771 31.62 22.94 -2.80
C GLY A 771 31.04 21.69 -2.15
N SER A 772 30.67 21.82 -0.88
CA SER A 772 30.00 20.76 -0.11
C SER A 772 28.49 20.91 -0.18
N LEU A 773 27.75 19.81 -0.42
CA LEU A 773 26.29 19.76 -0.37
C LEU A 773 25.72 20.09 1.02
N LYS A 774 26.54 20.02 2.06
CA LYS A 774 26.14 20.26 3.46
C LYS A 774 26.36 21.70 3.93
N ASP A 775 27.03 22.55 3.14
CA ASP A 775 27.22 23.95 3.53
C ASP A 775 26.01 24.79 3.08
N PRO A 776 25.16 25.30 3.99
CA PRO A 776 24.00 26.13 3.65
C PRO A 776 24.37 27.50 3.08
N ARG A 777 25.66 27.87 3.01
CA ARG A 777 26.15 29.16 2.51
C ARG A 777 26.55 29.15 1.03
N PHE A 778 26.31 28.05 0.30
CA PHE A 778 26.62 27.99 -1.12
C PHE A 778 25.66 28.88 -1.94
N ASP A 779 26.09 30.11 -2.24
CA ASP A 779 25.32 31.09 -3.02
C ASP A 779 25.73 31.06 -4.50
N TRP A 780 24.85 30.50 -5.34
CA TRP A 780 25.04 30.43 -6.79
C TRP A 780 25.14 31.83 -7.44
N SER A 781 24.54 32.85 -6.82
CA SER A 781 24.55 34.20 -7.37
C SER A 781 25.95 34.83 -7.34
N GLU A 782 26.70 34.66 -6.25
CA GLU A 782 28.07 35.18 -6.12
C GLU A 782 29.03 34.53 -7.12
N THR A 783 28.85 33.23 -7.38
CA THR A 783 29.68 32.50 -8.36
C THR A 783 29.43 33.01 -9.79
N ILE A 784 28.17 33.28 -10.15
CA ILE A 784 27.81 33.88 -11.45
C ILE A 784 28.41 35.28 -11.58
N TRP A 785 28.23 36.14 -10.58
CA TRP A 785 28.77 37.50 -10.60
C TRP A 785 30.31 37.53 -10.64
N SER A 786 30.97 36.62 -9.93
CA SER A 786 32.42 36.39 -10.01
C SER A 786 32.88 36.03 -11.42
N ALA A 787 32.19 35.11 -12.10
CA ALA A 787 32.53 34.71 -13.46
C ALA A 787 32.37 35.87 -14.45
N VAL A 788 31.27 36.61 -14.39
CA VAL A 788 31.07 37.82 -15.22
C VAL A 788 32.16 38.85 -14.96
N ARG A 789 32.53 39.08 -13.68
CA ARG A 789 33.62 40.00 -13.30
C ARG A 789 34.96 39.55 -13.88
N ASN A 790 35.27 38.25 -13.88
CA ASN A 790 36.51 37.71 -14.44
C ASN A 790 36.54 37.83 -15.96
N VAL A 791 35.43 37.56 -16.64
CA VAL A 791 35.31 37.78 -18.09
C VAL A 791 35.51 39.27 -18.42
N LEU A 792 34.84 40.18 -17.69
CA LEU A 792 35.05 41.63 -17.85
C LEU A 792 36.50 42.03 -17.61
N LYS A 793 37.16 41.54 -16.56
CA LYS A 793 38.59 41.80 -16.31
C LYS A 793 39.44 41.40 -17.51
N ASN A 794 39.21 40.21 -18.08
CA ASN A 794 39.98 39.69 -19.21
C ASN A 794 39.71 40.46 -20.52
N VAL A 795 38.45 40.82 -20.79
CA VAL A 795 38.05 41.55 -22.00
C VAL A 795 38.50 43.02 -21.95
N LEU A 796 38.48 43.66 -20.77
CA LEU A 796 38.79 45.08 -20.61
C LEU A 796 40.29 45.37 -20.39
N ALA A 797 41.08 44.42 -19.90
CA ALA A 797 42.46 44.67 -19.44
C ALA A 797 43.44 45.14 -20.54
N SER A 798 43.25 44.72 -21.79
CA SER A 798 44.20 44.98 -22.88
C SER A 798 43.82 46.17 -23.77
N PRO A 799 42.56 46.31 -24.23
CA PRO A 799 42.20 47.39 -25.16
C PRO A 799 42.02 48.76 -24.48
N PHE A 800 41.45 48.82 -23.26
CA PHE A 800 41.06 50.07 -22.61
C PHE A 800 42.24 50.89 -22.06
N ARG A 801 43.28 50.22 -21.57
CA ARG A 801 44.51 50.87 -21.07
C ARG A 801 45.15 51.78 -22.11
N LEU A 802 44.92 51.51 -23.39
CA LEU A 802 45.51 52.24 -24.50
C LEU A 802 44.73 53.51 -24.87
N ILE A 803 43.44 53.62 -24.53
CA ILE A 803 42.56 54.71 -24.99
C ILE A 803 42.04 55.62 -23.89
N GLY A 804 42.26 55.27 -22.61
CA GLY A 804 41.67 55.98 -21.48
C GLY A 804 42.25 55.57 -20.13
N SER A 805 41.67 56.08 -19.04
CA SER A 805 41.95 55.63 -17.68
C SER A 805 40.83 54.72 -17.18
N LEU A 806 41.21 53.61 -16.56
CA LEU A 806 40.32 52.65 -15.92
C LEU A 806 40.82 52.46 -14.49
N PHE A 807 40.05 52.95 -13.49
CA PHE A 807 40.30 52.64 -12.10
C PHE A 807 39.43 51.43 -11.72
N SER A 808 40.07 50.32 -11.36
CA SER A 808 39.41 49.13 -10.83
C SER A 808 39.90 48.89 -9.40
N SER A 809 39.00 48.86 -8.42
CA SER A 809 39.29 48.30 -7.09
C SER A 809 38.98 46.80 -7.08
N GLU A 810 39.35 46.07 -6.03
CA GLU A 810 39.02 44.64 -5.92
C GLU A 810 37.50 44.37 -5.92
N GLU A 811 36.68 45.34 -5.51
CA GLU A 811 35.24 45.20 -5.30
C GLU A 811 34.35 45.85 -6.38
N LYS A 812 34.78 46.94 -7.05
CA LYS A 812 33.95 47.67 -8.05
C LYS A 812 34.77 48.20 -9.23
N MET A 813 34.18 48.18 -10.44
CA MET A 813 34.74 48.82 -11.63
C MET A 813 34.13 50.22 -11.80
N GLU A 814 34.94 51.24 -12.02
CA GLU A 814 34.42 52.55 -12.44
C GLU A 814 34.05 52.54 -13.93
N GLU A 815 33.11 53.41 -14.33
CA GLU A 815 32.74 53.58 -15.74
C GLU A 815 33.99 53.96 -16.58
N PRO A 816 34.33 53.19 -17.63
CA PRO A 816 35.51 53.46 -18.43
C PRO A 816 35.42 54.84 -19.09
N LYS A 817 36.47 55.65 -18.95
CA LYS A 817 36.57 56.98 -19.58
C LYS A 817 37.64 56.97 -20.63
N VAL A 818 37.25 57.28 -21.87
CA VAL A 818 38.19 57.46 -22.98
C VAL A 818 38.80 58.86 -22.88
N ASN A 819 40.10 58.97 -23.11
CA ASN A 819 40.78 60.26 -23.07
C ASN A 819 40.19 61.20 -24.14
N PRO A 820 39.92 62.46 -23.80
CA PRO A 820 39.40 63.42 -24.77
C PRO A 820 40.45 63.77 -25.82
N VAL A 821 40.00 64.18 -27.00
CA VAL A 821 40.87 64.73 -28.05
C VAL A 821 40.88 66.23 -27.92
N THR A 822 42.04 66.82 -27.63
CA THR A 822 42.20 68.27 -27.46
C THR A 822 42.56 68.96 -28.77
N PHE A 823 42.18 70.23 -28.86
CA PHE A 823 42.43 71.10 -30.00
C PHE A 823 43.07 72.40 -29.52
N ALA A 824 43.93 72.99 -30.35
CA ALA A 824 44.41 74.35 -30.11
C ALA A 824 43.24 75.35 -30.12
N ALA A 825 43.37 76.42 -29.34
CA ALA A 825 42.32 77.41 -29.17
C ALA A 825 41.84 77.98 -30.52
N GLY A 826 40.53 77.92 -30.80
CA GLY A 826 39.94 78.40 -32.06
C GLY A 826 40.21 77.54 -33.30
N SER A 827 40.96 76.43 -33.19
CA SER A 827 41.31 75.56 -34.32
C SER A 827 40.56 74.22 -34.29
N ALA A 828 40.32 73.64 -35.47
CA ALA A 828 39.82 72.28 -35.67
C ALA A 828 40.89 71.32 -36.22
N VAL A 829 42.15 71.77 -36.33
CA VAL A 829 43.26 70.94 -36.83
C VAL A 829 43.71 69.95 -35.75
N LEU A 830 43.74 68.67 -36.10
CA LEU A 830 44.22 67.61 -35.22
C LEU A 830 45.74 67.67 -35.07
N ALA A 831 46.23 67.71 -33.84
CA ALA A 831 47.66 67.54 -33.56
C ALA A 831 48.12 66.11 -33.92
N PRO A 832 49.41 65.88 -34.28
CA PRO A 832 49.92 64.54 -34.57
C PRO A 832 49.67 63.51 -33.45
N ALA A 833 49.76 63.96 -32.18
CA ALA A 833 49.46 63.13 -31.01
C ALA A 833 47.98 62.72 -30.93
N ALA A 834 47.05 63.61 -31.30
CA ALA A 834 45.63 63.32 -31.40
C ALA A 834 45.33 62.29 -32.50
N GLY A 835 46.08 62.34 -33.62
CA GLY A 835 45.98 61.34 -34.69
C GLY A 835 46.29 59.91 -34.23
N GLN A 836 47.35 59.72 -33.43
CA GLN A 836 47.70 58.41 -32.87
C GLN A 836 46.71 57.94 -31.79
N GLN A 837 46.12 58.87 -31.02
CA GLN A 837 45.06 58.55 -30.07
C GLN A 837 43.79 58.06 -30.78
N LEU A 838 43.38 58.74 -31.85
CA LEU A 838 42.22 58.37 -32.66
C LEU A 838 42.39 57.02 -33.35
N LEU A 839 43.62 56.65 -33.76
CA LEU A 839 43.92 55.30 -34.24
C LEU A 839 43.66 54.23 -33.17
N ARG A 840 44.14 54.45 -31.93
CA ARG A 840 43.88 53.53 -30.80
C ARG A 840 42.39 53.41 -30.48
N VAL A 841 41.64 54.53 -30.57
CA VAL A 841 40.18 54.53 -30.42
C VAL A 841 39.51 53.73 -31.54
N ALA A 842 39.97 53.85 -32.78
CA ALA A 842 39.46 53.05 -33.88
C ALA A 842 39.78 51.55 -33.72
N ASP A 843 40.99 51.20 -33.30
CA ASP A 843 41.38 49.81 -32.97
C ASP A 843 40.48 49.21 -31.88
N PHE A 844 40.21 49.99 -30.84
CA PHE A 844 39.26 49.61 -29.80
C PHE A 844 37.86 49.36 -30.37
N MET A 845 37.34 50.27 -31.20
CA MET A 845 36.02 50.10 -31.81
C MET A 845 35.95 48.92 -32.80
N ARG A 846 37.07 48.56 -33.47
CA ARG A 846 37.17 47.34 -34.29
C ARG A 846 37.05 46.07 -33.44
N GLN A 847 37.67 46.07 -32.27
CA GLN A 847 37.63 44.93 -31.32
C GLN A 847 36.29 44.83 -30.56
N THR A 848 35.51 45.91 -30.49
CA THR A 848 34.25 45.99 -29.73
C THR A 848 33.05 46.38 -30.61
N PRO A 849 32.62 45.53 -31.56
CA PRO A 849 31.66 45.91 -32.60
C PRO A 849 30.28 46.37 -32.09
N TYR A 850 29.90 45.96 -30.89
CA TYR A 850 28.61 46.30 -30.25
C TYR A 850 28.66 47.55 -29.36
N VAL A 851 29.79 48.26 -29.33
CA VAL A 851 29.97 49.49 -28.54
C VAL A 851 29.86 50.71 -29.44
N SER A 852 29.18 51.76 -28.97
CA SER A 852 29.18 53.11 -29.57
C SER A 852 30.03 54.07 -28.74
N LEU A 853 30.62 55.07 -29.39
CA LEU A 853 31.30 56.19 -28.73
C LEU A 853 30.62 57.49 -29.13
N THR A 854 29.82 58.04 -28.21
CA THR A 854 29.16 59.32 -28.39
C THR A 854 30.18 60.46 -28.29
N LEU A 855 30.26 61.30 -29.33
CA LEU A 855 31.16 62.44 -29.42
C LEU A 855 30.51 63.67 -28.76
N ASN A 856 31.03 64.09 -27.62
CA ASN A 856 30.57 65.25 -26.86
C ASN A 856 31.60 66.39 -27.01
N PRO A 857 31.35 67.39 -27.87
CA PRO A 857 32.27 68.50 -28.05
C PRO A 857 32.21 69.45 -26.84
N VAL A 858 33.37 69.95 -26.44
CA VAL A 858 33.55 70.86 -25.32
C VAL A 858 34.26 72.12 -25.80
N VAL A 859 33.60 73.26 -25.63
CA VAL A 859 34.17 74.58 -25.96
C VAL A 859 34.83 75.15 -24.71
N ALA A 860 36.10 75.54 -24.83
CA ALA A 860 36.86 76.14 -23.73
C ALA A 860 36.78 77.66 -23.71
N PRO A 861 37.07 78.31 -22.56
CA PRO A 861 37.15 79.76 -22.48
C PRO A 861 38.16 80.35 -23.48
N ALA A 862 39.31 79.70 -23.65
CA ALA A 862 40.33 80.12 -24.61
C ALA A 862 39.84 80.08 -26.07
N ASP A 863 38.93 79.16 -26.42
CA ASP A 863 38.32 79.14 -27.76
C ASP A 863 37.46 80.39 -27.98
N LEU A 864 36.67 80.76 -26.96
CA LEU A 864 35.82 81.93 -27.01
C LEU A 864 36.66 83.21 -27.13
N ASP A 865 37.78 83.28 -26.42
CA ASP A 865 38.71 84.41 -26.48
C ASP A 865 39.35 84.53 -27.86
N THR A 866 39.81 83.43 -28.46
CA THR A 866 40.37 83.43 -29.83
C THR A 866 39.33 83.82 -30.86
N LEU A 867 38.11 83.26 -30.79
CA LEU A 867 37.03 83.59 -31.73
C LEU A 867 36.58 85.05 -31.61
N LYS A 868 36.54 85.60 -30.39
CA LYS A 868 36.30 87.03 -30.18
C LYS A 868 37.43 87.88 -30.75
N ALA A 869 38.69 87.46 -30.61
CA ALA A 869 39.84 88.17 -31.18
C ALA A 869 39.76 88.22 -32.71
N GLU A 870 39.43 87.10 -33.35
CA GLU A 870 39.24 87.00 -34.80
C GLU A 870 38.04 87.82 -35.28
N ALA A 871 36.92 87.79 -34.54
CA ALA A 871 35.74 88.60 -34.86
C ALA A 871 36.04 90.10 -34.76
N VAL A 872 36.75 90.53 -33.71
CA VAL A 872 37.19 91.92 -33.57
C VAL A 872 38.17 92.29 -34.69
N ALA A 873 39.15 91.45 -35.00
CA ALA A 873 40.11 91.71 -36.07
C ALA A 873 39.43 91.82 -37.45
N ALA A 874 38.47 90.94 -37.75
CA ALA A 874 37.69 90.99 -38.98
C ALA A 874 36.84 92.26 -39.07
N LYS A 875 36.20 92.68 -37.96
CA LYS A 875 35.43 93.92 -37.90
C LYS A 875 36.31 95.17 -38.01
N VAL A 876 37.50 95.17 -37.40
CA VAL A 876 38.51 96.23 -37.56
C VAL A 876 38.99 96.31 -39.01
N GLN A 877 39.26 95.17 -39.66
CA GLN A 877 39.65 95.15 -41.08
C GLN A 877 38.50 95.58 -42.00
N GLN A 878 37.27 95.18 -41.70
CA GLN A 878 36.09 95.64 -42.43
C GLN A 878 35.92 97.15 -42.27
N PHE A 879 36.03 97.67 -41.05
CA PHE A 879 36.02 99.10 -40.77
C PHE A 879 37.15 99.84 -41.50
N ALA A 880 38.36 99.26 -41.55
CA ALA A 880 39.49 99.80 -42.30
C ALA A 880 39.18 99.87 -43.80
N LYS A 881 38.58 98.83 -44.39
CA LYS A 881 38.14 98.82 -45.80
C LYS A 881 37.03 99.84 -46.07
N GLU A 882 36.00 99.90 -45.24
CA GLU A 882 34.87 100.84 -45.38
C GLU A 882 35.31 102.31 -45.25
N ARG A 883 36.34 102.57 -44.43
CA ARG A 883 36.92 103.91 -44.22
C ARG A 883 38.18 104.18 -45.03
N SER A 884 38.60 103.26 -45.90
CA SER A 884 39.84 103.33 -46.71
C SER A 884 41.11 103.64 -45.89
N ILE A 885 41.22 103.09 -44.68
CA ILE A 885 42.36 103.28 -43.78
C ILE A 885 43.39 102.18 -44.06
N SER A 886 44.57 102.56 -44.56
CA SER A 886 45.66 101.63 -44.88
C SER A 886 46.52 101.26 -43.66
N GLU A 887 46.56 102.11 -42.64
CA GLU A 887 47.38 101.90 -41.45
C GLU A 887 46.59 101.21 -40.32
N GLN A 888 47.03 100.00 -39.95
CA GLN A 888 46.30 99.10 -39.07
C GLN A 888 46.08 99.67 -37.66
N VAL A 889 47.05 100.43 -37.15
CA VAL A 889 46.97 101.10 -35.84
C VAL A 889 45.86 102.15 -35.80
N MET A 890 45.69 102.90 -36.90
CA MET A 890 44.63 103.91 -37.03
C MET A 890 43.25 103.28 -37.18
N ALA A 891 43.15 102.13 -37.86
CA ALA A 891 41.92 101.36 -37.97
C ALA A 891 41.45 100.81 -36.61
N ILE A 892 42.37 100.26 -35.79
CA ILE A 892 42.07 99.77 -34.44
C ILE A 892 41.56 100.92 -33.56
N ARG A 893 42.26 102.06 -33.56
CA ARG A 893 41.91 103.24 -32.76
C ARG A 893 40.56 103.84 -33.16
N GLY A 894 40.31 103.94 -34.47
CA GLY A 894 39.04 104.43 -35.01
C GLY A 894 37.87 103.50 -34.71
N TYR A 895 38.07 102.19 -34.87
CA TYR A 895 37.06 101.20 -34.53
C TYR A 895 36.77 101.16 -33.02
N PHE A 896 37.81 101.32 -32.17
CA PHE A 896 37.65 101.42 -30.71
C PHE A 896 36.74 102.58 -30.30
N ALA A 897 37.01 103.78 -30.83
CA ALA A 897 36.25 104.98 -30.48
C ALA A 897 34.76 104.89 -30.90
N VAL A 898 34.47 104.20 -32.00
CA VAL A 898 33.09 103.98 -32.47
C VAL A 898 32.40 102.91 -31.64
N ARG A 899 33.10 101.83 -31.31
CA ARG A 899 32.50 100.66 -30.66
C ARG A 899 32.36 100.82 -29.15
N LEU A 900 33.29 101.52 -28.50
CA LEU A 900 33.34 101.76 -27.07
C LEU A 900 33.52 103.28 -26.78
N PRO A 901 32.54 104.13 -27.14
CA PRO A 901 32.67 105.59 -27.03
C PRO A 901 32.79 106.09 -25.58
N SER A 902 32.41 105.26 -24.60
CA SER A 902 32.41 105.59 -23.16
C SER A 902 33.65 105.10 -22.41
N GLU A 903 34.52 104.30 -23.03
CA GLU A 903 35.73 103.73 -22.42
C GLU A 903 36.94 104.64 -22.75
N LYS A 904 37.85 104.85 -21.79
CA LYS A 904 39.08 105.63 -22.04
C LYS A 904 39.97 104.85 -23.00
N LEU A 905 40.38 105.48 -24.10
CA LEU A 905 41.25 104.88 -25.10
C LEU A 905 42.59 104.45 -24.46
N PRO A 906 42.90 103.15 -24.40
CA PRO A 906 44.16 102.66 -23.88
C PRO A 906 45.37 103.15 -24.70
N PRO A 907 46.56 103.32 -24.08
CA PRO A 907 47.71 103.95 -24.74
C PRO A 907 48.33 103.09 -25.85
N THR A 908 48.22 101.77 -25.77
CA THR A 908 48.77 100.86 -26.77
C THR A 908 47.67 100.27 -27.66
N PRO A 909 47.95 99.99 -28.95
CA PRO A 909 47.01 99.30 -29.84
C PRO A 909 46.60 97.91 -29.34
N ASP A 910 47.50 97.22 -28.63
CA ASP A 910 47.25 95.89 -28.08
C ASP A 910 46.28 95.93 -26.89
N ASP A 911 46.39 96.94 -26.02
CA ASP A 911 45.44 97.14 -24.92
C ASP A 911 44.06 97.56 -25.44
N GLN A 912 44.01 98.32 -26.54
CA GLN A 912 42.76 98.65 -27.24
C GLN A 912 42.08 97.39 -27.79
N LEU A 913 42.83 96.53 -28.48
CA LEU A 913 42.34 95.26 -29.01
C LEU A 913 41.86 94.31 -27.90
N LYS A 914 42.59 94.25 -26.78
CA LYS A 914 42.23 93.43 -25.63
C LYS A 914 40.88 93.84 -25.03
N LEU A 915 40.67 95.13 -24.79
CA LEU A 915 39.42 95.61 -24.22
C LEU A 915 38.23 95.44 -25.19
N LEU A 916 38.46 95.63 -26.49
CA LEU A 916 37.46 95.36 -27.53
C LEU A 916 37.05 93.90 -27.55
N ARG A 917 38.01 92.99 -27.43
CA ARG A 917 37.79 91.55 -27.34
C ARG A 917 37.01 91.17 -26.08
N ASP A 918 37.38 91.71 -24.92
CA ASP A 918 36.73 91.39 -23.64
C ASP A 918 35.24 91.82 -23.64
N ARG A 919 34.91 92.91 -24.34
CA ARG A 919 33.54 93.43 -24.50
C ARG A 919 32.76 92.83 -25.69
N GLU A 920 33.42 92.05 -26.54
CA GLU A 920 32.77 91.43 -27.70
C GLU A 920 31.84 90.27 -27.24
N PRO A 921 30.56 90.26 -27.67
CA PRO A 921 29.70 89.12 -27.41
C PRO A 921 30.27 87.86 -28.10
N VAL A 922 30.08 86.70 -27.46
CA VAL A 922 30.52 85.43 -28.03
C VAL A 922 29.88 85.23 -29.42
N PRO A 923 30.66 85.02 -30.49
CA PRO A 923 30.12 84.82 -31.82
C PRO A 923 29.55 83.40 -31.96
N GLU A 924 28.30 83.20 -31.51
CA GLU A 924 27.63 81.89 -31.48
C GLU A 924 27.66 81.13 -32.83
N PRO A 925 27.47 81.77 -34.02
CA PRO A 925 27.62 81.07 -35.30
C PRO A 925 29.03 80.50 -35.52
N LYS A 926 30.07 81.24 -35.12
CA LYS A 926 31.48 80.80 -35.23
C LYS A 926 31.83 79.72 -34.22
N VAL A 927 31.23 79.77 -33.04
CA VAL A 927 31.34 78.69 -32.04
C VAL A 927 30.70 77.40 -32.59
N LYS A 928 29.53 77.50 -33.23
CA LYS A 928 28.86 76.36 -33.86
C LYS A 928 29.68 75.79 -35.02
N GLU A 929 30.21 76.64 -35.90
CA GLU A 929 31.13 76.25 -36.99
C GLU A 929 32.37 75.55 -36.44
N LEU A 930 32.99 76.06 -35.37
CA LEU A 930 34.16 75.44 -34.74
C LEU A 930 33.84 74.06 -34.16
N VAL A 931 32.68 73.92 -33.50
CA VAL A 931 32.22 72.63 -32.94
C VAL A 931 31.96 71.62 -34.05
N GLU A 932 31.25 72.02 -35.10
CA GLU A 932 30.98 71.17 -36.28
C GLU A 932 32.29 70.77 -36.97
N ALA A 933 33.23 71.70 -37.14
CA ALA A 933 34.54 71.43 -37.74
C ALA A 933 35.39 70.45 -36.90
N ARG A 934 35.39 70.58 -35.57
CA ARG A 934 36.10 69.65 -34.66
C ARG A 934 35.47 68.25 -34.65
N LEU A 935 34.13 68.18 -34.64
CA LEU A 935 33.40 66.93 -34.78
C LEU A 935 33.68 66.26 -36.12
N ALA A 936 33.64 67.03 -37.22
CA ALA A 936 33.94 66.55 -38.56
C ALA A 936 35.39 66.05 -38.66
N ALA A 937 36.37 66.79 -38.15
CA ALA A 937 37.78 66.36 -38.15
C ALA A 937 37.99 65.07 -37.35
N THR A 938 37.34 64.96 -36.18
CA THR A 938 37.40 63.76 -35.33
C THR A 938 36.73 62.57 -36.00
N ARG A 939 35.52 62.78 -36.55
CA ARG A 939 34.73 61.73 -37.21
C ARG A 939 35.35 61.29 -38.53
N GLU A 940 35.82 62.21 -39.37
CA GLU A 940 36.45 61.87 -40.64
C GLU A 940 37.68 60.98 -40.42
N ARG A 941 38.50 61.29 -39.40
CA ARG A 941 39.64 60.45 -39.06
C ARG A 941 39.24 59.02 -38.66
N ILE A 942 38.22 58.85 -37.83
CA ILE A 942 37.80 57.52 -37.37
C ILE A 942 36.99 56.76 -38.45
N VAL A 943 36.14 57.44 -39.21
CA VAL A 943 35.24 56.81 -40.19
C VAL A 943 35.94 56.56 -41.53
N LYS A 944 36.54 57.59 -42.13
CA LYS A 944 37.07 57.53 -43.50
C LYS A 944 38.47 56.95 -43.57
N THR A 945 39.32 57.25 -42.59
CA THR A 945 40.71 56.74 -42.56
C THR A 945 40.78 55.35 -41.92
N GLU A 946 39.99 55.08 -40.86
CA GLU A 946 40.09 53.84 -40.09
C GLU A 946 38.91 52.86 -40.30
N GLY A 947 37.90 53.22 -41.09
CA GLY A 947 36.84 52.32 -41.54
C GLY A 947 35.77 51.97 -40.49
N ILE A 948 35.58 52.80 -39.45
CA ILE A 948 34.51 52.60 -38.46
C ILE A 948 33.18 53.12 -39.00
N GLN A 949 32.09 52.41 -38.74
CA GLN A 949 30.74 52.82 -39.18
C GLN A 949 30.29 54.12 -38.50
N GLU A 950 29.78 55.08 -39.29
CA GLU A 950 29.34 56.39 -38.78
C GLU A 950 28.26 56.28 -37.69
N LYS A 951 27.34 55.31 -37.82
CA LYS A 951 26.27 55.05 -36.84
C LYS A 951 26.78 54.67 -35.43
N ARG A 952 28.06 54.32 -35.29
CA ARG A 952 28.72 54.00 -34.01
C ARG A 952 29.33 55.22 -33.31
N LEU A 953 29.29 56.39 -33.95
CA LEU A 953 29.84 57.65 -33.45
C LEU A 953 28.76 58.75 -33.39
N PRO A 954 27.66 58.56 -32.63
CA PRO A 954 26.62 59.57 -32.52
C PRO A 954 27.19 60.88 -31.93
N VAL A 955 26.62 62.02 -32.32
CA VAL A 955 26.97 63.31 -31.71
C VAL A 955 26.10 63.52 -30.48
N GLY A 956 26.72 63.84 -29.35
CA GLY A 956 26.03 64.19 -28.12
C GLY A 956 25.96 65.70 -27.88
N GLU A 957 25.68 66.10 -26.64
CA GLU A 957 25.49 67.50 -26.30
C GLU A 957 26.81 68.28 -26.28
N THR A 958 26.74 69.52 -26.79
CA THR A 958 27.86 70.47 -26.71
C THR A 958 27.94 71.05 -25.31
N LYS A 959 29.09 70.90 -24.65
CA LYS A 959 29.35 71.45 -23.32
C LYS A 959 30.24 72.69 -23.40
N ARG A 960 30.11 73.60 -22.43
CA ARG A 960 31.05 74.70 -22.23
C ARG A 960 31.84 74.43 -20.95
N ALA A 961 33.17 74.40 -21.06
CA ALA A 961 34.03 74.23 -19.90
C ALA A 961 34.32 75.58 -19.23
N THR A 962 34.51 75.58 -17.91
CA THR A 962 34.93 76.75 -17.14
C THR A 962 36.45 76.95 -17.14
N THR A 963 37.21 75.89 -17.42
CA THR A 963 38.68 75.88 -17.50
C THR A 963 39.16 74.81 -18.49
N GLY A 964 40.42 74.91 -18.94
CA GLY A 964 41.06 73.91 -19.82
C GLY A 964 40.97 74.21 -21.32
N GLU A 965 41.35 73.24 -22.14
CA GLU A 965 41.39 73.32 -23.60
C GLU A 965 40.09 72.84 -24.25
N GLY A 966 39.85 73.33 -25.48
CA GLY A 966 38.76 72.87 -26.33
C GLY A 966 39.00 71.42 -26.75
N ARG A 967 37.97 70.57 -26.61
CA ARG A 967 38.16 69.12 -26.74
C ARG A 967 36.90 68.40 -27.18
N VAL A 968 37.05 67.17 -27.66
CA VAL A 968 35.93 66.24 -27.87
C VAL A 968 36.08 65.10 -26.87
N GLU A 969 35.10 64.98 -25.98
CA GLU A 969 34.98 63.90 -25.00
C GLU A 969 34.21 62.74 -25.63
N PHE A 970 34.56 61.50 -25.28
CA PHE A 970 33.83 60.32 -25.73
C PHE A 970 33.05 59.72 -24.57
N ALA A 971 31.76 59.47 -24.78
CA ALA A 971 30.93 58.70 -23.86
C ALA A 971 30.61 57.33 -24.46
N ILE A 972 30.86 56.28 -23.68
CA ILE A 972 30.68 54.90 -24.13
C ILE A 972 29.20 54.51 -24.01
N GLY A 973 28.64 53.92 -25.05
CA GLY A 973 27.28 53.42 -25.07
C GLY A 973 27.18 52.07 -25.77
N GLU A 974 25.96 51.53 -25.81
CA GLU A 974 25.64 50.34 -26.58
C GLU A 974 25.37 50.73 -28.05
N HIS A 975 25.67 49.83 -28.99
CA HIS A 975 25.34 49.97 -30.40
C HIS A 975 24.61 48.73 -30.91
N GLU A 976 23.54 48.94 -31.67
CA GLU A 976 22.90 47.87 -32.42
C GLU A 976 23.61 47.69 -33.77
N ALA A 977 24.36 46.59 -33.89
CA ALA A 977 24.71 46.05 -35.19
C ALA A 977 23.42 45.51 -35.85
N ASP A 978 23.18 45.95 -37.09
CA ASP A 978 22.04 45.50 -37.91
C ASP A 978 22.27 44.09 -38.43
#